data_AF-A0A1I8F174-F1
#
_entry.id   AF-A0A1I8F174-F1
#
_cell.length_a   1.000
_cell.length_b   1.000
_cell.length_c   1.000
_cell.angle_alpha   90.00
_cell.angle_beta   90.00
_cell.angle_gamma   90.00
#
_symmetry.space_group_name_H-M   'P 1'
#
loop_
_entity.id
_entity.type
_entity.pdbx_description
1 polymer ?
#
loop_
_entity_poly.entity_id
_entity_poly.type
_entity_poly.pdbx_seq_one_letter_code
_entity_poly.pdbx_strand_id
1 'polypeptide(L)'
;FLVPCPNKCKKKEVAREMMQEHLENECMRQDLCCPFSTYGCEFSGRKKQLKEHIAEKQLNHMEILCSAVKQGDKNQEKQQKQILEMEKKLVGVERRVGGLENLFGPQLVWRIDNYQEKLAEAKAGKKATIFSPPFLTNRHGYKLALSACLYGDGKFRGQYMSLFACICKGENDALLAWPFAYKLTFQLIDQCEDVSARKNIVYTVTPNPCKENRPFLGRPLGERNASFGAARFAELDAIGKLDYIKDDTMYVKVTVDLENLLPLRTIMPLCNVPISTELNWSKSTSGMVLGAFFWGYTCTQFLGGYLADRVGGEFVVTMAAFGWAAVTMVHPLLPWLSDDPSVLLSAFLLCRVLTGACQGFHYPGMSSLMAHRVQLKERAYTWSVGSCGAHVGTLLCGSVGSLIVGSYGWRAAFIVIGLCGLTWAFVVRSTLLRRRQRVIDYAVTADQPVGSSTSGGQQAAVASPIDQHQLLLEDTMQQKEREADKLARKLSTESKAVAAAAAGEREGVPWGAVVRSPAFWAMIVGHFAHANSFFILLSWIPTYFHDNFPDARAWVFNVVPWMVTIPASLGSGLLADWLLRKRLSVTTVRKLLEGTSLLLTALFLYLLCHTHSYAQSLACMALAICACGFHNSGILVNPHDLLPAHGGALFGVMNIFGAVPGFVGVYMVGHILETTKSWPAVFLNTAAICVVGAVVYLAFGSGKRIRLR
;
A
#
# COMPACT_ATOMS: atom_id res chain seq x y z
N PHE A 1 -38.60 -34.74 54.37
CA PHE A 1 -38.45 -35.93 55.24
C PHE A 1 -37.90 -35.51 56.60
N LEU A 2 -38.40 -36.08 57.70
CA LEU A 2 -37.85 -35.88 59.03
C LEU A 2 -36.72 -36.89 59.29
N VAL A 3 -35.65 -36.44 59.94
CA VAL A 3 -34.49 -37.26 60.34
C VAL A 3 -34.00 -36.85 61.73
N PRO A 4 -33.44 -37.77 62.53
CA PRO A 4 -32.90 -37.43 63.84
C PRO A 4 -31.60 -36.63 63.72
N CYS A 5 -31.38 -35.72 64.68
CA CYS A 5 -30.12 -34.99 64.80
C CYS A 5 -28.94 -35.97 64.97
N PRO A 6 -27.88 -35.92 64.13
CA PRO A 6 -26.77 -36.87 64.18
C PRO A 6 -26.03 -36.84 65.54
N ASN A 7 -25.97 -35.67 66.18
CA ASN A 7 -25.37 -35.48 67.51
C ASN A 7 -26.29 -35.93 68.67
N LYS A 8 -27.40 -36.63 68.34
CA LYS A 8 -28.39 -37.19 69.28
C LYS A 8 -28.84 -36.15 70.32
N CYS A 9 -29.23 -34.96 69.86
CA CYS A 9 -29.75 -33.89 70.73
C CYS A 9 -31.20 -34.18 71.18
N LYS A 10 -31.84 -33.26 71.93
CA LYS A 10 -33.22 -33.46 72.40
C LYS A 10 -34.28 -33.37 71.29
N LYS A 11 -34.00 -32.72 70.15
CA LYS A 11 -34.88 -32.80 68.95
C LYS A 11 -34.64 -34.14 68.24
N LYS A 12 -35.64 -35.02 68.30
CA LYS A 12 -35.63 -36.34 67.63
C LYS A 12 -36.00 -36.29 66.16
N GLU A 13 -36.67 -35.22 65.72
CA GLU A 13 -37.18 -35.06 64.37
C GLU A 13 -36.85 -33.65 63.89
N VAL A 14 -36.10 -33.57 62.78
CA VAL A 14 -35.70 -32.32 62.11
C VAL A 14 -35.89 -32.53 60.61
N ALA A 15 -36.48 -31.56 59.91
CA ALA A 15 -36.64 -31.61 58.47
C ALA A 15 -35.26 -31.62 57.80
N ARG A 16 -35.05 -32.50 56.80
CA ARG A 16 -33.73 -32.71 56.19
C ARG A 16 -33.13 -31.44 55.58
N GLU A 17 -33.96 -30.54 55.03
CA GLU A 17 -33.51 -29.23 54.56
C GLU A 17 -33.05 -28.30 55.70
N MET A 18 -33.73 -28.35 56.85
CA MET A 18 -33.43 -27.53 58.04
C MET A 18 -32.32 -28.11 58.92
N MET A 19 -31.71 -29.25 58.55
CA MET A 19 -30.72 -29.93 59.39
C MET A 19 -29.46 -29.09 59.61
N GLN A 20 -29.00 -28.35 58.61
CA GLN A 20 -27.80 -27.51 58.76
C GLN A 20 -28.07 -26.33 59.71
N GLU A 21 -29.17 -25.60 59.51
CA GLU A 21 -29.59 -24.52 60.41
C GLU A 21 -29.84 -25.04 61.85
N HIS A 22 -30.42 -26.24 61.99
CA HIS A 22 -30.55 -26.89 63.30
C HIS A 22 -29.19 -27.14 63.96
N LEU A 23 -28.19 -27.65 63.24
CA LEU A 23 -26.87 -27.92 63.80
C LEU A 23 -26.16 -26.62 64.20
N GLU A 24 -26.17 -25.62 63.33
CA GLU A 24 -25.54 -24.31 63.55
C GLU A 24 -26.24 -23.52 64.66
N ASN A 25 -27.55 -23.23 64.52
CA ASN A 25 -28.25 -22.28 65.39
C ASN A 25 -28.86 -22.95 66.64
N GLU A 26 -29.47 -24.13 66.54
CA GLU A 26 -30.21 -24.74 67.67
C GLU A 26 -29.42 -25.77 68.50
N CYS A 27 -28.56 -26.57 67.87
CA CYS A 27 -28.04 -27.79 68.48
C CYS A 27 -27.05 -27.47 69.61
N MET A 28 -27.37 -27.93 70.83
CA MET A 28 -26.53 -27.75 72.02
C MET A 28 -25.44 -28.85 72.16
N ARG A 29 -25.36 -29.76 71.19
CA ARG A 29 -24.36 -30.85 71.10
C ARG A 29 -23.50 -30.76 69.84
N GLN A 30 -23.75 -29.80 68.95
CA GLN A 30 -22.82 -29.45 67.87
C GLN A 30 -21.66 -28.66 68.48
N ASP A 31 -20.44 -29.07 68.15
CA ASP A 31 -19.26 -28.25 68.38
C ASP A 31 -19.14 -27.23 67.26
N LEU A 32 -18.96 -25.96 67.63
CA LEU A 32 -18.87 -24.83 66.70
C LEU A 32 -17.47 -24.23 66.79
N CYS A 33 -16.90 -23.93 65.62
CA CYS A 33 -15.66 -23.18 65.52
C CYS A 33 -15.85 -21.74 66.04
N CYS A 34 -14.77 -21.14 66.53
CA CYS A 34 -14.75 -19.74 66.94
C CYS A 34 -15.12 -18.82 65.75
N PRO A 35 -15.91 -17.75 65.94
CA PRO A 35 -16.17 -16.76 64.89
C PRO A 35 -14.90 -16.13 64.29
N PHE A 36 -13.78 -16.19 65.01
CA PHE A 36 -12.46 -15.71 64.56
C PHE A 36 -11.58 -16.80 63.93
N SER A 37 -12.13 -17.99 63.68
CA SER A 37 -11.42 -19.10 63.02
C SER A 37 -10.98 -18.76 61.59
N THR A 38 -11.77 -17.97 60.86
CA THR A 38 -11.42 -17.40 59.55
C THR A 38 -10.20 -16.48 59.58
N TYR A 39 -9.78 -16.03 60.77
CA TYR A 39 -8.59 -15.21 61.00
C TYR A 39 -7.49 -15.96 61.78
N GLY A 40 -7.66 -17.26 62.07
CA GLY A 40 -6.65 -18.11 62.70
C GLY A 40 -6.95 -18.62 64.11
N CYS A 41 -8.15 -18.40 64.67
CA CYS A 41 -8.52 -19.00 65.96
C CYS A 41 -8.99 -20.46 65.82
N GLU A 42 -8.12 -21.41 66.13
CA GLU A 42 -8.36 -22.87 65.98
C GLU A 42 -9.39 -23.46 66.96
N PHE A 43 -9.93 -22.68 67.91
CA PHE A 43 -10.86 -23.21 68.91
C PHE A 43 -12.18 -23.67 68.29
N SER A 44 -12.60 -24.88 68.64
CA SER A 44 -13.93 -25.42 68.36
C SER A 44 -14.49 -26.13 69.60
N GLY A 45 -15.79 -25.98 69.85
CA GLY A 45 -16.43 -26.61 70.99
C GLY A 45 -17.90 -26.20 71.18
N ARG A 46 -18.54 -26.75 72.21
CA ARG A 46 -19.98 -26.57 72.46
C ARG A 46 -20.31 -25.12 72.78
N LYS A 47 -21.53 -24.69 72.46
CA LYS A 47 -22.06 -23.32 72.66
C LYS A 47 -21.83 -22.67 74.04
N LYS A 48 -21.68 -23.45 75.13
CA LYS A 48 -21.27 -22.92 76.45
C LYS A 48 -19.77 -22.61 76.50
N GLN A 49 -18.95 -23.60 76.20
CA GLN A 49 -17.47 -23.50 76.16
C GLN A 49 -17.02 -22.44 75.15
N LEU A 50 -17.72 -22.28 74.03
CA LEU A 50 -17.44 -21.24 73.04
C LEU A 50 -17.73 -19.83 73.58
N LYS A 51 -18.80 -19.63 74.36
CA LYS A 51 -19.07 -18.34 75.01
C LYS A 51 -18.02 -18.01 76.08
N GLU A 52 -17.60 -19.02 76.84
CA GLU A 52 -16.55 -18.92 77.85
C GLU A 52 -15.20 -18.55 77.20
N HIS A 53 -14.80 -19.29 76.15
CA HIS A 53 -13.61 -19.00 75.34
C HIS A 53 -13.61 -17.59 74.73
N ILE A 54 -14.74 -17.13 74.15
CA ILE A 54 -14.85 -15.78 73.58
C ILE A 54 -14.71 -14.71 74.67
N ALA A 55 -15.22 -14.94 75.88
CA ALA A 55 -15.11 -14.03 77.01
C ALA A 55 -13.69 -13.99 77.63
N GLU A 56 -13.02 -15.15 77.75
CA GLU A 56 -11.66 -15.24 78.32
C GLU A 56 -10.57 -14.77 77.35
N LYS A 57 -10.76 -14.94 76.04
CA LYS A 57 -9.73 -14.65 75.02
C LYS A 57 -10.01 -13.38 74.21
N GLN A 58 -10.81 -12.45 74.73
CA GLN A 58 -11.15 -11.18 74.07
C GLN A 58 -9.93 -10.42 73.54
N LEU A 59 -8.87 -10.27 74.36
CA LEU A 59 -7.64 -9.57 73.96
C LEU A 59 -6.93 -10.27 72.79
N ASN A 60 -6.84 -11.60 72.81
CA ASN A 60 -6.23 -12.39 71.73
C ASN A 60 -7.07 -12.28 70.44
N HIS A 61 -8.40 -12.37 70.54
CA HIS A 61 -9.28 -12.14 69.40
C HIS A 61 -9.17 -10.72 68.83
N MET A 62 -8.99 -9.70 69.68
CA MET A 62 -8.76 -8.32 69.24
C MET A 62 -7.38 -8.14 68.60
N GLU A 63 -6.35 -8.86 69.05
CA GLU A 63 -5.01 -8.87 68.44
C GLU A 63 -5.00 -9.58 67.07
N ILE A 64 -5.69 -10.72 66.97
CA ILE A 64 -5.93 -11.44 65.71
C ILE A 64 -6.72 -10.56 64.72
N LEU A 65 -7.79 -9.89 65.17
CA LEU A 65 -8.50 -8.91 64.34
C LEU A 65 -7.61 -7.73 63.93
N CYS A 66 -6.84 -7.16 64.86
CA CYS A 66 -5.99 -5.99 64.58
C CYS A 66 -4.87 -6.33 63.59
N SER A 67 -4.27 -7.53 63.69
CA SER A 67 -3.29 -8.02 62.73
C SER A 67 -3.93 -8.37 61.38
N ALA A 68 -5.12 -8.97 61.36
CA ALA A 68 -5.88 -9.22 60.13
C ALA A 68 -6.26 -7.92 59.40
N VAL A 69 -6.75 -6.89 60.11
CA VAL A 69 -7.06 -5.56 59.54
C VAL A 69 -5.79 -4.89 59.02
N LYS A 70 -4.71 -4.83 59.81
CA LYS A 70 -3.41 -4.28 59.36
C LYS A 70 -2.84 -5.03 58.15
N GLN A 71 -3.14 -6.32 57.98
CA GLN A 71 -2.77 -7.09 56.80
C GLN A 71 -3.71 -6.84 55.62
N GLY A 72 -5.00 -6.61 55.88
CA GLY A 72 -5.98 -6.12 54.92
C GLY A 72 -5.57 -4.77 54.31
N ASP A 73 -5.24 -3.78 55.14
CA ASP A 73 -4.78 -2.46 54.70
C ASP A 73 -3.54 -2.56 53.80
N LYS A 74 -2.54 -3.36 54.21
CA LYS A 74 -1.33 -3.64 53.41
C LYS A 74 -1.65 -4.33 52.09
N ASN A 75 -2.60 -5.26 52.08
CA ASN A 75 -3.04 -5.95 50.87
C ASN A 75 -3.80 -5.01 49.93
N GLN A 76 -4.64 -4.13 50.47
CA GLN A 76 -5.38 -3.11 49.71
C GLN A 76 -4.43 -2.06 49.11
N GLU A 77 -3.46 -1.54 49.89
CA GLU A 77 -2.39 -0.70 49.36
C GLU A 77 -1.62 -1.39 48.22
N LYS A 78 -1.29 -2.68 48.39
CA LYS A 78 -0.55 -3.47 47.40
C LYS A 78 -1.37 -3.66 46.12
N GLN A 79 -2.66 -3.97 46.22
CA GLN A 79 -3.57 -4.05 45.08
C GLN A 79 -3.73 -2.69 44.39
N GLN A 80 -3.91 -1.60 45.14
CA GLN A 80 -4.05 -0.25 44.58
C GLN A 80 -2.76 0.20 43.86
N LYS A 81 -1.58 -0.13 44.39
CA LYS A 81 -0.29 0.07 43.72
C LYS A 81 -0.18 -0.79 42.44
N GLN A 82 -0.62 -2.05 42.47
CA GLN A 82 -0.64 -2.93 41.28
C GLN A 82 -1.61 -2.42 40.19
N ILE A 83 -2.80 -1.94 40.55
CA ILE A 83 -3.76 -1.33 39.62
C ILE A 83 -3.14 -0.10 38.96
N LEU A 84 -2.57 0.83 39.74
CA LEU A 84 -1.94 2.05 39.23
C LEU A 84 -0.71 1.76 38.35
N GLU A 85 0.01 0.66 38.60
CA GLU A 85 1.09 0.17 37.74
C GLU A 85 0.54 -0.45 36.44
N MET A 86 -0.58 -1.18 36.52
CA MET A 86 -1.25 -1.80 35.38
C MET A 86 -1.89 -0.74 34.46
N GLU A 87 -2.46 0.34 35.00
CA GLU A 87 -2.90 1.51 34.23
C GLU A 87 -1.74 2.18 33.50
N LYS A 88 -0.60 2.40 34.17
CA LYS A 88 0.62 2.93 33.53
C LYS A 88 1.13 2.02 32.42
N LYS A 89 1.05 0.70 32.60
CA LYS A 89 1.36 -0.30 31.57
C LYS A 89 0.35 -0.24 30.42
N LEU A 90 -0.95 -0.07 30.69
CA LEU A 90 -2.01 0.06 29.68
C LEU A 90 -1.77 1.29 28.80
N VAL A 91 -1.57 2.48 29.38
CA VAL A 91 -1.24 3.72 28.64
C VAL A 91 0.08 3.57 27.87
N GLY A 92 1.03 2.81 28.41
CA GLY A 92 2.27 2.43 27.71
C GLY A 92 2.03 1.54 26.48
N VAL A 93 1.09 0.59 26.58
CA VAL A 93 0.66 -0.28 25.47
C VAL A 93 -0.14 0.52 24.44
N GLU A 94 -1.10 1.34 24.85
CA GLU A 94 -1.88 2.22 23.95
C GLU A 94 -0.97 3.16 23.15
N ARG A 95 0.04 3.78 23.78
CA ARG A 95 1.05 4.58 23.06
C ARG A 95 1.90 3.75 22.09
N ARG A 96 2.15 2.47 22.38
CA ARG A 96 2.89 1.57 21.47
C ARG A 96 2.00 1.08 20.32
N VAL A 97 0.73 0.76 20.57
CA VAL A 97 -0.27 0.40 19.57
C VAL A 97 -0.53 1.58 18.63
N GLY A 98 -0.86 2.76 19.16
CA GLY A 98 -0.97 3.98 18.37
C GLY A 98 0.33 4.35 17.65
N GLY A 99 1.50 4.05 18.24
CA GLY A 99 2.81 4.19 17.59
C GLY A 99 3.03 3.23 16.41
N LEU A 100 2.43 2.04 16.45
CA LEU A 100 2.44 1.04 15.36
C LEU A 100 1.41 1.38 14.28
N GLU A 101 0.21 1.80 14.66
CA GLU A 101 -0.82 2.29 13.73
C GLU A 101 -0.29 3.49 12.91
N ASN A 102 0.47 4.38 13.55
CA ASN A 102 1.18 5.49 12.90
C ASN A 102 2.30 5.07 11.92
N LEU A 103 2.68 3.78 11.85
CA LEU A 103 3.74 3.29 10.96
C LEU A 103 3.23 2.71 9.63
N PHE A 104 2.03 2.10 9.59
CA PHE A 104 1.59 1.21 8.50
C PHE A 104 0.56 1.76 7.50
N GLY A 105 -0.01 2.96 7.72
CA GLY A 105 -0.87 3.62 6.74
C GLY A 105 -2.38 3.28 6.85
N PRO A 106 -3.21 3.77 5.89
CA PRO A 106 -4.61 4.09 6.15
C PRO A 106 -5.58 2.93 5.85
N GLN A 107 -5.36 1.80 6.52
CA GLN A 107 -6.22 0.62 6.39
C GLN A 107 -6.54 0.03 7.77
N LEU A 108 -7.80 0.17 8.19
CA LEU A 108 -8.31 -0.56 9.35
C LEU A 108 -8.82 -1.92 8.88
N VAL A 109 -8.31 -3.00 9.48
CA VAL A 109 -8.92 -4.33 9.43
C VAL A 109 -9.60 -4.56 10.76
N TRP A 110 -10.90 -4.32 10.81
CA TRP A 110 -11.71 -4.46 12.01
C TRP A 110 -12.12 -5.93 12.20
N ARG A 111 -11.59 -6.54 13.27
CA ARG A 111 -12.02 -7.84 13.77
C ARG A 111 -13.29 -7.68 14.62
N ILE A 112 -14.29 -8.50 14.35
CA ILE A 112 -15.57 -8.56 15.06
C ILE A 112 -15.67 -9.96 15.68
N ASP A 113 -15.18 -10.09 16.91
CA ASP A 113 -15.34 -11.28 17.77
C ASP A 113 -16.78 -11.45 18.28
N ASN A 114 -17.09 -12.59 18.90
CA ASN A 114 -18.40 -12.90 19.50
C ASN A 114 -19.55 -12.59 18.52
N TYR A 115 -19.42 -13.00 17.26
CA TYR A 115 -20.37 -12.63 16.21
C TYR A 115 -21.79 -13.12 16.52
N GLN A 116 -21.98 -14.35 17.00
CA GLN A 116 -23.30 -14.88 17.36
C GLN A 116 -23.96 -14.09 18.49
N GLU A 117 -23.21 -13.72 19.53
CA GLU A 117 -23.70 -12.88 20.64
C GLU A 117 -24.17 -11.51 20.13
N LYS A 118 -23.31 -10.82 19.37
CA LYS A 118 -23.61 -9.48 18.82
C LYS A 118 -24.76 -9.53 17.79
N LEU A 119 -24.88 -10.61 17.03
CA LEU A 119 -26.01 -10.85 16.13
C LEU A 119 -27.30 -11.09 16.92
N ALA A 120 -27.25 -11.82 18.04
CA ALA A 120 -28.39 -12.01 18.93
C ALA A 120 -28.82 -10.70 19.62
N GLU A 121 -27.89 -9.89 20.11
CA GLU A 121 -28.18 -8.53 20.62
C GLU A 121 -28.82 -7.64 19.55
N ALA A 122 -28.32 -7.68 18.32
CA ALA A 122 -28.84 -6.92 17.19
C ALA A 122 -30.24 -7.39 16.75
N LYS A 123 -30.49 -8.72 16.76
CA LYS A 123 -31.81 -9.32 16.52
C LYS A 123 -32.82 -8.93 17.60
N ALA A 124 -32.43 -9.04 18.87
CA ALA A 124 -33.25 -8.65 20.02
C ALA A 124 -33.46 -7.13 20.17
N GLY A 125 -32.80 -6.31 19.34
CA GLY A 125 -32.92 -4.84 19.36
C GLY A 125 -32.15 -4.16 20.50
N LYS A 126 -31.52 -4.92 21.41
CA LYS A 126 -30.72 -4.40 22.53
C LYS A 126 -29.55 -3.51 22.05
N LYS A 127 -28.94 -3.87 20.92
CA LYS A 127 -27.73 -3.21 20.40
C LYS A 127 -27.67 -3.32 18.87
N ALA A 128 -28.41 -2.46 18.19
CA ALA A 128 -28.57 -2.52 16.74
C ALA A 128 -27.28 -2.22 15.95
N THR A 129 -26.40 -1.37 16.50
CA THR A 129 -25.17 -0.91 15.85
C THR A 129 -23.95 -1.13 16.73
N ILE A 130 -22.89 -1.69 16.14
CA ILE A 130 -21.54 -1.78 16.74
C ILE A 130 -20.59 -0.84 16.00
N PHE A 131 -19.55 -0.36 16.70
CA PHE A 131 -18.55 0.57 16.15
C PHE A 131 -17.16 -0.05 16.20
N SER A 132 -16.31 0.31 15.24
CA SER A 132 -14.88 -0.01 15.29
C SER A 132 -14.12 0.92 16.23
N PRO A 133 -12.87 0.57 16.62
CA PRO A 133 -11.90 1.56 17.05
C PRO A 133 -11.77 2.68 15.99
N PRO A 134 -11.57 3.95 16.39
CA PRO A 134 -11.35 5.04 15.46
C PRO A 134 -9.94 4.97 14.87
N PHE A 135 -9.84 5.16 13.56
CA PHE A 135 -8.58 5.13 12.79
C PHE A 135 -8.38 6.47 12.05
N LEU A 136 -7.15 6.76 11.62
CA LEU A 136 -6.84 7.96 10.86
C LEU A 136 -6.69 7.65 9.36
N THR A 137 -7.23 8.50 8.49
CA THR A 137 -7.09 8.36 7.03
C THR A 137 -5.67 8.62 6.53
N ASN A 138 -4.78 9.18 7.36
CA ASN A 138 -3.33 9.16 7.28
C ASN A 138 -2.78 9.78 8.59
N ARG A 139 -1.45 9.89 8.75
CA ARG A 139 -0.80 10.40 9.97
C ARG A 139 -1.38 11.70 10.57
N HIS A 140 -1.89 12.61 9.73
CA HIS A 140 -2.55 13.85 10.16
C HIS A 140 -3.94 14.01 9.53
N GLY A 141 -4.52 12.91 9.03
CA GLY A 141 -5.77 12.89 8.28
C GLY A 141 -7.02 12.95 9.15
N TYR A 142 -8.17 12.87 8.50
CA TYR A 142 -9.47 12.74 9.14
C TYR A 142 -9.49 11.52 10.06
N LYS A 143 -10.08 11.67 11.25
CA LYS A 143 -10.37 10.55 12.14
C LYS A 143 -11.71 9.94 11.73
N LEU A 144 -11.73 8.65 11.42
CA LEU A 144 -12.93 7.91 11.03
C LEU A 144 -13.18 6.78 12.02
N ALA A 145 -14.44 6.34 12.15
CA ALA A 145 -14.78 5.03 12.71
C ALA A 145 -15.80 4.35 11.79
N LEU A 146 -15.72 3.02 11.68
CA LEU A 146 -16.76 2.24 11.03
C LEU A 146 -17.91 2.01 12.01
N SER A 147 -19.12 1.86 11.46
CA SER A 147 -20.31 1.41 12.17
C SER A 147 -21.02 0.32 11.36
N ALA A 148 -21.37 -0.79 12.03
CA ALA A 148 -22.03 -1.92 11.39
C ALA A 148 -23.32 -2.30 12.12
N CYS A 149 -24.37 -2.55 11.35
CA CYS A 149 -25.62 -3.13 11.84
C CYS A 149 -25.66 -4.59 11.35
N LEU A 150 -25.26 -5.52 12.22
CA LEU A 150 -25.09 -6.95 11.87
C LEU A 150 -26.40 -7.65 11.47
N TYR A 151 -27.55 -7.10 11.89
CA TYR A 151 -28.88 -7.56 11.47
C TYR A 151 -29.61 -6.52 10.61
N GLY A 152 -28.87 -5.59 9.99
CA GLY A 152 -29.38 -4.58 9.06
C GLY A 152 -29.98 -3.35 9.71
N ASP A 153 -29.99 -2.26 8.94
CA ASP A 153 -30.50 -0.95 9.32
C ASP A 153 -31.85 -0.61 8.67
N GLY A 154 -32.68 0.13 9.40
CA GLY A 154 -34.01 0.58 8.99
C GLY A 154 -34.84 -0.50 8.27
N LYS A 155 -35.25 -0.18 7.04
CA LYS A 155 -36.09 -1.05 6.19
C LYS A 155 -35.38 -2.28 5.59
N PHE A 156 -34.07 -2.45 5.81
CA PHE A 156 -33.29 -3.61 5.34
C PHE A 156 -32.93 -4.59 6.47
N ARG A 157 -33.42 -4.32 7.68
CA ARG A 157 -33.28 -5.17 8.87
C ARG A 157 -33.76 -6.60 8.59
N GLY A 158 -32.92 -7.58 8.94
CA GLY A 158 -33.17 -9.00 8.71
C GLY A 158 -32.92 -9.52 7.29
N GLN A 159 -32.50 -8.67 6.34
CA GLN A 159 -32.15 -9.08 4.97
C GLN A 159 -30.67 -8.84 4.66
N TYR A 160 -30.17 -7.64 4.99
CA TYR A 160 -28.79 -7.22 4.75
C TYR A 160 -28.06 -6.94 6.06
N MET A 161 -26.76 -7.16 6.09
CA MET A 161 -25.84 -6.42 6.97
C MET A 161 -25.63 -5.03 6.37
N SER A 162 -25.60 -4.00 7.23
CA SER A 162 -25.32 -2.62 6.84
C SER A 162 -23.97 -2.17 7.40
N LEU A 163 -23.22 -1.38 6.63
CA LEU A 163 -21.88 -0.91 7.00
C LEU A 163 -21.67 0.55 6.54
N PHE A 164 -21.26 1.40 7.48
CA PHE A 164 -21.06 2.82 7.26
C PHE A 164 -19.73 3.29 7.88
N ALA A 165 -19.32 4.51 7.54
CA ALA A 165 -18.27 5.25 8.22
C ALA A 165 -18.84 6.55 8.80
N CYS A 166 -18.32 6.99 9.94
CA CYS A 166 -18.56 8.33 10.48
C CYS A 166 -17.24 9.09 10.68
N ILE A 167 -17.28 10.40 10.49
CA ILE A 167 -16.14 11.28 10.80
C ILE A 167 -16.17 11.59 12.28
N CYS A 168 -15.08 11.30 12.98
CA CYS A 168 -14.86 11.64 14.37
C CYS A 168 -14.03 12.93 14.48
N LYS A 169 -14.18 13.66 15.59
CA LYS A 169 -13.38 14.83 15.92
C LYS A 169 -11.90 14.44 16.07
N GLY A 170 -11.06 15.00 15.22
CA GLY A 170 -9.62 14.79 15.18
C GLY A 170 -8.83 16.02 15.66
N GLU A 171 -7.64 15.77 16.19
CA GLU A 171 -6.71 16.83 16.63
C GLU A 171 -6.27 17.74 15.48
N ASN A 172 -6.23 17.19 14.26
CA ASN A 172 -5.79 17.89 13.05
C ASN A 172 -6.95 18.57 12.27
N ASP A 173 -8.20 18.55 12.75
CA ASP A 173 -9.39 18.99 11.99
C ASP A 173 -9.35 20.45 11.51
N ALA A 174 -8.52 21.30 12.13
CA ALA A 174 -8.29 22.68 11.70
C ALA A 174 -7.41 22.81 10.45
N LEU A 175 -6.67 21.76 10.10
CA LEU A 175 -5.70 21.69 8.99
C LEU A 175 -6.25 20.93 7.77
N LEU A 176 -7.44 20.33 7.90
CA LEU A 176 -8.06 19.50 6.88
C LEU A 176 -9.01 20.30 5.99
N ALA A 177 -9.12 19.89 4.72
CA ALA A 177 -10.15 20.38 3.81
C ALA A 177 -11.53 19.89 4.27
N TRP A 178 -12.59 20.67 3.98
CA TRP A 178 -13.96 20.31 4.32
C TRP A 178 -14.93 20.77 3.22
N PRO A 179 -15.94 19.96 2.85
CA PRO A 179 -16.26 18.63 3.38
C PRO A 179 -15.29 17.53 2.89
N PHE A 180 -15.31 16.39 3.59
CA PHE A 180 -14.57 15.17 3.27
C PHE A 180 -14.96 14.61 1.89
N ALA A 181 -13.95 14.32 1.07
CA ALA A 181 -14.13 13.89 -0.32
C ALA A 181 -13.35 12.61 -0.70
N TYR A 182 -12.66 11.95 0.24
CA TYR A 182 -11.88 10.75 -0.10
C TYR A 182 -12.77 9.51 -0.25
N LYS A 183 -12.52 8.75 -1.31
CA LYS A 183 -13.22 7.51 -1.63
C LYS A 183 -12.86 6.43 -0.60
N LEU A 184 -13.89 5.77 -0.07
CA LEU A 184 -13.77 4.70 0.92
C LEU A 184 -14.17 3.37 0.27
N THR A 185 -13.30 2.38 0.33
CA THR A 185 -13.62 1.01 -0.10
C THR A 185 -13.75 0.12 1.12
N PHE A 186 -14.97 -0.37 1.37
CA PHE A 186 -15.29 -1.37 2.39
C PHE A 186 -15.16 -2.78 1.81
N GLN A 187 -14.70 -3.73 2.61
CA GLN A 187 -14.48 -5.10 2.21
C GLN A 187 -14.77 -6.07 3.36
N LEU A 188 -15.75 -6.97 3.19
CA LEU A 188 -15.91 -8.14 4.06
C LEU A 188 -14.92 -9.20 3.59
N ILE A 189 -14.07 -9.68 4.50
CA ILE A 189 -13.05 -10.66 4.16
C ILE A 189 -13.62 -12.07 4.28
N ASP A 190 -13.54 -12.82 3.18
CA ASP A 190 -13.71 -14.27 3.14
C ASP A 190 -12.46 -14.91 3.80
N GLN A 191 -12.69 -15.83 4.74
CA GLN A 191 -11.65 -16.44 5.56
C GLN A 191 -11.19 -17.82 5.05
N CYS A 192 -11.65 -18.24 3.85
CA CYS A 192 -11.25 -19.49 3.21
C CYS A 192 -9.72 -19.68 3.20
N GLU A 193 -9.24 -20.90 3.43
CA GLU A 193 -7.81 -21.15 3.65
C GLU A 193 -6.98 -20.98 2.37
N ASP A 194 -7.55 -21.25 1.20
CA ASP A 194 -6.97 -20.81 -0.08
C ASP A 194 -7.24 -19.32 -0.30
N VAL A 195 -6.21 -18.51 -0.07
CA VAL A 195 -6.22 -17.06 -0.29
C VAL A 195 -6.61 -16.66 -1.72
N SER A 196 -6.40 -17.54 -2.71
CA SER A 196 -6.78 -17.30 -4.10
C SER A 196 -8.24 -17.65 -4.45
N ALA A 197 -8.92 -18.42 -3.59
CA ALA A 197 -10.33 -18.78 -3.75
C ALA A 197 -11.31 -17.78 -3.10
N ARG A 198 -10.80 -16.91 -2.21
CA ARG A 198 -11.57 -15.95 -1.38
C ARG A 198 -12.43 -14.98 -2.20
N LYS A 199 -13.72 -14.93 -1.90
CA LYS A 199 -14.74 -14.09 -2.55
C LYS A 199 -15.17 -12.91 -1.68
N ASN A 200 -14.21 -12.08 -1.28
CA ASN A 200 -14.45 -10.90 -0.45
C ASN A 200 -15.58 -10.00 -1.03
N ILE A 201 -16.61 -9.67 -0.22
CA ILE A 201 -17.66 -8.72 -0.64
C ILE A 201 -17.10 -7.30 -0.54
N VAL A 202 -17.07 -6.57 -1.66
CA VAL A 202 -16.51 -5.21 -1.74
C VAL A 202 -17.60 -4.20 -2.07
N TYR A 203 -17.64 -3.08 -1.34
CA TYR A 203 -18.51 -1.94 -1.61
C TYR A 203 -17.72 -0.63 -1.53
N THR A 204 -17.93 0.27 -2.49
CA THR A 204 -17.14 1.50 -2.61
C THR A 204 -18.04 2.73 -2.50
N VAL A 205 -17.72 3.59 -1.53
CA VAL A 205 -18.40 4.85 -1.26
C VAL A 205 -17.56 5.99 -1.83
N THR A 206 -18.11 6.76 -2.76
CA THR A 206 -17.52 8.02 -3.24
C THR A 206 -18.32 9.18 -2.62
N PRO A 207 -17.76 9.94 -1.66
CA PRO A 207 -18.50 11.05 -1.04
C PRO A 207 -18.83 12.15 -2.05
N ASN A 208 -20.06 12.67 -2.01
CA ASN A 208 -20.46 13.84 -2.80
C ASN A 208 -20.38 15.12 -1.93
N PRO A 209 -19.43 16.03 -2.17
CA PRO A 209 -19.14 17.20 -1.32
C PRO A 209 -20.14 18.38 -1.49
N CYS A 210 -21.44 18.09 -1.60
CA CYS A 210 -22.49 19.10 -1.70
C CYS A 210 -22.92 19.67 -0.33
N LYS A 211 -23.72 20.74 -0.31
CA LYS A 211 -24.11 21.45 0.93
C LYS A 211 -25.01 20.59 1.82
N GLU A 212 -25.81 19.74 1.21
CA GLU A 212 -26.82 18.89 1.81
C GLU A 212 -26.17 17.74 2.61
N ASN A 213 -25.02 17.24 2.14
CA ASN A 213 -24.25 16.19 2.81
C ASN A 213 -23.37 16.70 3.96
N ARG A 214 -23.38 18.01 4.26
CA ARG A 214 -22.56 18.62 5.32
C ARG A 214 -22.73 18.03 6.73
N PRO A 215 -23.90 17.51 7.16
CA PRO A 215 -24.03 16.81 8.46
C PRO A 215 -23.26 15.48 8.56
N PHE A 216 -22.86 14.91 7.43
CA PHE A 216 -22.13 13.64 7.33
C PHE A 216 -20.64 13.90 7.00
N LEU A 217 -20.38 14.77 6.03
CA LEU A 217 -19.06 15.00 5.45
C LEU A 217 -18.38 16.30 5.93
N GLY A 218 -19.08 17.20 6.62
CA GLY A 218 -18.54 18.46 7.10
C GLY A 218 -17.61 18.30 8.31
N ARG A 219 -16.98 19.41 8.73
CA ARG A 219 -16.13 19.41 9.94
C ARG A 219 -16.95 19.05 11.19
N PRO A 220 -16.56 18.06 11.99
CA PRO A 220 -17.30 17.66 13.18
C PRO A 220 -17.29 18.76 14.25
N LEU A 221 -18.48 19.03 14.80
CA LEU A 221 -18.67 20.00 15.90
C LEU A 221 -18.67 19.28 17.25
N GLY A 222 -19.50 18.22 17.36
CA GLY A 222 -19.49 17.25 18.47
C GLY A 222 -18.41 16.17 18.31
N GLU A 223 -18.54 15.04 19.01
CA GLU A 223 -17.57 13.95 18.91
C GLU A 223 -17.50 13.29 17.52
N ARG A 224 -18.65 13.12 16.85
CA ARG A 224 -18.79 12.43 15.58
C ARG A 224 -19.92 13.04 14.74
N ASN A 225 -19.78 12.94 13.42
CA ASN A 225 -20.84 13.23 12.44
C ASN A 225 -21.85 12.07 12.34
N ALA A 226 -22.94 12.31 11.61
CA ALA A 226 -23.80 11.24 11.11
C ALA A 226 -23.03 10.29 10.18
N SER A 227 -23.41 9.01 10.16
CA SER A 227 -22.71 7.97 9.39
C SER A 227 -23.17 7.94 7.92
N PHE A 228 -22.25 7.64 7.00
CA PHE A 228 -22.50 7.51 5.56
C PHE A 228 -21.90 6.21 5.00
N GLY A 229 -22.55 5.58 4.01
CA GLY A 229 -22.12 4.28 3.50
C GLY A 229 -23.25 3.40 2.95
N ALA A 230 -23.17 2.09 3.20
CA ALA A 230 -23.97 1.06 2.55
C ALA A 230 -25.01 0.44 3.50
N ALA A 231 -26.28 0.85 3.35
CA ALA A 231 -27.40 0.22 4.04
C ALA A 231 -27.67 -1.23 3.58
N ARG A 232 -27.26 -1.59 2.35
CA ARG A 232 -27.27 -2.95 1.78
C ARG A 232 -25.82 -3.34 1.45
N PHE A 233 -25.02 -3.70 2.45
CA PHE A 233 -23.59 -4.01 2.25
C PHE A 233 -23.36 -5.47 1.84
N ALA A 234 -23.99 -6.41 2.55
CA ALA A 234 -23.90 -7.84 2.28
C ALA A 234 -25.21 -8.54 2.69
N GLU A 235 -25.62 -9.61 2.01
CA GLU A 235 -26.84 -10.36 2.33
C GLU A 235 -26.58 -11.33 3.48
N LEU A 236 -27.49 -11.38 4.47
CA LEU A 236 -27.29 -12.23 5.66
C LEU A 236 -27.27 -13.72 5.31
N ASP A 237 -28.03 -14.12 4.28
CA ASP A 237 -28.02 -15.47 3.72
C ASP A 237 -26.68 -15.80 3.03
N ALA A 238 -26.09 -14.86 2.31
CA ALA A 238 -24.77 -15.02 1.70
C ALA A 238 -23.64 -15.05 2.75
N ILE A 239 -23.77 -14.29 3.84
CA ILE A 239 -22.85 -14.32 4.98
C ILE A 239 -22.87 -15.70 5.66
N GLY A 240 -24.05 -16.30 5.83
CA GLY A 240 -24.22 -17.59 6.51
C GLY A 240 -23.86 -18.83 5.67
N LYS A 241 -23.55 -18.68 4.37
CA LYS A 241 -23.30 -19.78 3.42
C LYS A 241 -21.84 -19.91 2.97
N LEU A 242 -20.96 -19.03 3.44
CA LEU A 242 -19.57 -18.90 2.99
C LEU A 242 -18.66 -18.55 4.17
N ASP A 243 -17.34 -18.72 4.01
CA ASP A 243 -16.33 -18.62 5.07
C ASP A 243 -16.08 -17.19 5.60
N TYR A 244 -17.05 -16.27 5.57
CA TYR A 244 -16.92 -14.93 6.15
C TYR A 244 -16.90 -14.93 7.68
N ILE A 245 -17.45 -15.97 8.30
CA ILE A 245 -17.44 -16.19 9.76
C ILE A 245 -16.67 -17.48 10.05
N LYS A 246 -15.60 -17.38 10.81
CA LYS A 246 -14.81 -18.53 11.30
C LYS A 246 -14.44 -18.29 12.76
N ASP A 247 -14.54 -19.34 13.58
CA ASP A 247 -14.25 -19.32 15.02
C ASP A 247 -15.01 -18.21 15.80
N ASP A 248 -16.27 -17.96 15.40
CA ASP A 248 -17.14 -16.85 15.84
C ASP A 248 -16.56 -15.43 15.64
N THR A 249 -15.63 -15.29 14.68
CA THR A 249 -15.04 -14.01 14.26
C THR A 249 -15.38 -13.66 12.81
N MET A 250 -15.50 -12.36 12.54
CA MET A 250 -15.68 -11.77 11.21
C MET A 250 -14.67 -10.63 11.00
N TYR A 251 -14.20 -10.41 9.77
CA TYR A 251 -13.23 -9.34 9.46
C TYR A 251 -13.74 -8.37 8.39
N VAL A 252 -13.77 -7.08 8.73
CA VAL A 252 -14.16 -5.97 7.84
C VAL A 252 -12.97 -5.04 7.62
N LYS A 253 -12.49 -4.94 6.38
CA LYS A 253 -11.45 -3.99 5.99
C LYS A 253 -12.06 -2.70 5.41
N VAL A 254 -11.46 -1.56 5.73
CA VAL A 254 -11.67 -0.30 4.99
C VAL A 254 -10.34 0.23 4.48
N THR A 255 -10.35 0.76 3.25
CA THR A 255 -9.21 1.43 2.60
C THR A 255 -9.65 2.82 2.13
N VAL A 256 -8.77 3.81 2.27
CA VAL A 256 -9.02 5.21 1.88
C VAL A 256 -8.10 5.57 0.71
N ASP A 257 -8.67 5.99 -0.43
CA ASP A 257 -7.87 6.39 -1.59
C ASP A 257 -7.33 7.82 -1.40
N LEU A 258 -6.00 7.99 -1.51
CA LEU A 258 -5.30 9.27 -1.26
C LEU A 258 -4.50 9.81 -2.46
N GLU A 259 -4.43 9.07 -3.57
CA GLU A 259 -3.45 9.36 -4.64
C GLU A 259 -3.97 10.35 -5.68
N ASN A 260 -3.25 11.45 -5.86
CA ASN A 260 -3.37 12.39 -6.98
C ASN A 260 -2.05 13.14 -7.21
N LEU A 261 -1.81 13.57 -8.46
CA LEU A 261 -0.70 14.41 -8.98
C LEU A 261 0.67 13.74 -9.22
N LEU A 262 1.08 13.71 -10.50
CA LEU A 262 2.45 14.08 -10.94
C LEU A 262 2.55 14.41 -12.47
N PRO A 263 2.05 15.57 -12.93
CA PRO A 263 1.88 15.88 -14.36
C PRO A 263 2.99 16.75 -15.00
N LEU A 264 4.28 16.43 -14.82
CA LEU A 264 5.39 17.36 -15.16
C LEU A 264 6.24 17.05 -16.42
N ARG A 265 6.20 15.83 -16.97
CA ARG A 265 6.89 15.53 -18.25
C ARG A 265 6.15 16.12 -19.48
N THR A 266 4.85 16.31 -19.32
CA THR A 266 3.84 16.44 -20.39
C THR A 266 3.39 17.87 -20.67
N ILE A 267 3.77 18.82 -19.81
CA ILE A 267 3.34 20.22 -19.94
C ILE A 267 4.00 20.95 -21.13
N MET A 268 5.27 20.67 -21.46
CA MET A 268 5.89 21.30 -22.63
C MET A 268 5.28 20.83 -23.96
N PRO A 269 5.07 19.53 -24.25
CA PRO A 269 4.32 19.09 -25.43
C PRO A 269 2.94 19.76 -25.58
N LEU A 270 2.19 19.85 -24.48
CA LEU A 270 0.89 20.49 -24.44
C LEU A 270 0.95 21.98 -24.79
N CYS A 271 1.89 22.71 -24.18
CA CYS A 271 2.07 24.15 -24.41
C CYS A 271 2.88 24.49 -25.66
N ASN A 272 3.50 23.52 -26.33
CA ASN A 272 4.36 23.77 -27.49
C ASN A 272 3.59 24.46 -28.61
N VAL A 273 2.35 24.03 -28.87
CA VAL A 273 1.48 24.64 -29.90
C VAL A 273 1.29 26.15 -29.65
N PRO A 274 0.65 26.60 -28.54
CA PRO A 274 0.45 28.04 -28.31
C PRO A 274 1.76 28.83 -28.16
N ILE A 275 2.83 28.25 -27.58
CA ILE A 275 4.14 28.92 -27.51
C ILE A 275 4.73 29.11 -28.92
N SER A 276 4.65 28.08 -29.78
CA SER A 276 5.19 28.17 -31.15
C SER A 276 4.45 29.18 -32.01
N THR A 277 3.13 29.34 -31.82
CA THR A 277 2.33 30.38 -32.47
C THR A 277 2.66 31.78 -31.93
N GLU A 278 2.81 31.94 -30.61
CA GLU A 278 3.11 33.24 -29.99
C GLU A 278 4.53 33.73 -30.34
N LEU A 279 5.52 32.81 -30.40
CA LEU A 279 6.92 33.12 -30.64
C LEU A 279 7.40 32.84 -32.09
N ASN A 280 6.47 32.56 -33.00
CA ASN A 280 6.73 32.25 -34.42
C ASN A 280 7.81 31.16 -34.65
N TRP A 281 7.80 30.11 -33.83
CA TRP A 281 8.80 29.03 -33.90
C TRP A 281 8.56 28.10 -35.09
N SER A 282 9.66 27.73 -35.76
CA SER A 282 9.66 26.70 -36.80
C SER A 282 9.41 25.29 -36.20
N LYS A 283 9.06 24.31 -37.04
CA LYS A 283 8.80 22.92 -36.57
C LYS A 283 10.11 22.27 -36.08
N SER A 284 11.25 22.54 -36.72
CA SER A 284 12.60 22.20 -36.24
C SER A 284 12.88 22.84 -34.88
N THR A 285 12.51 24.12 -34.68
CA THR A 285 12.68 24.85 -33.42
C THR A 285 11.85 24.22 -32.29
N SER A 286 10.59 23.89 -32.53
CA SER A 286 9.77 23.08 -31.59
C SER A 286 10.44 21.73 -31.29
N GLY A 287 10.95 21.04 -32.30
CA GLY A 287 11.67 19.78 -32.12
C GLY A 287 12.92 19.90 -31.23
N MET A 288 13.71 20.96 -31.38
CA MET A 288 14.84 21.26 -30.51
C MET A 288 14.39 21.51 -29.07
N VAL A 289 13.40 22.37 -28.84
CA VAL A 289 12.91 22.70 -27.47
C VAL A 289 12.24 21.51 -26.79
N LEU A 290 11.50 20.68 -27.54
CA LEU A 290 10.93 19.44 -27.03
C LEU A 290 12.04 18.43 -26.67
N GLY A 291 13.00 18.18 -27.57
CA GLY A 291 14.10 17.23 -27.38
C GLY A 291 15.15 17.64 -26.34
N ALA A 292 15.39 18.94 -26.13
CA ALA A 292 16.42 19.50 -25.23
C ALA A 292 16.37 18.94 -23.79
N PHE A 293 15.18 18.60 -23.30
CA PHE A 293 14.98 17.95 -22.00
C PHE A 293 15.76 16.64 -21.86
N PHE A 294 15.83 15.83 -22.92
CA PHE A 294 16.42 14.50 -22.84
C PHE A 294 17.94 14.51 -22.73
N TRP A 295 18.62 15.58 -23.20
CA TRP A 295 20.04 15.79 -22.94
C TRP A 295 20.33 15.88 -21.44
N GLY A 296 19.66 16.80 -20.74
CA GLY A 296 19.81 16.94 -19.29
C GLY A 296 19.42 15.66 -18.54
N TYR A 297 18.27 15.07 -18.89
CA TYR A 297 17.75 13.87 -18.25
C TYR A 297 18.68 12.66 -18.38
N THR A 298 19.31 12.46 -19.55
CA THR A 298 20.22 11.32 -19.76
C THR A 298 21.53 11.51 -19.00
N CYS A 299 22.11 12.71 -19.07
CA CYS A 299 23.39 13.01 -18.43
C CYS A 299 23.35 12.91 -16.89
N THR A 300 22.22 13.21 -16.24
CA THR A 300 22.12 13.14 -14.77
C THR A 300 21.66 11.80 -14.22
N GLN A 301 21.24 10.82 -15.03
CA GLN A 301 20.82 9.49 -14.55
C GLN A 301 21.95 8.77 -13.79
N PHE A 302 23.15 8.72 -14.37
CA PHE A 302 24.31 8.06 -13.73
C PHE A 302 24.74 8.79 -12.44
N LEU A 303 24.86 10.11 -12.51
CA LEU A 303 25.19 10.96 -11.35
C LEU A 303 24.13 10.83 -10.25
N GLY A 304 22.85 10.69 -10.61
CA GLY A 304 21.74 10.55 -9.69
C GLY A 304 21.73 9.24 -8.93
N GLY A 305 22.17 8.13 -9.53
CA GLY A 305 22.38 6.86 -8.83
C GLY A 305 23.49 6.99 -7.80
N TYR A 306 24.69 7.37 -8.25
CA TYR A 306 25.86 7.61 -7.41
C TYR A 306 25.58 8.58 -6.23
N LEU A 307 24.81 9.63 -6.47
CA LEU A 307 24.42 10.57 -5.44
C LEU A 307 23.37 9.97 -4.49
N ALA A 308 22.39 9.22 -4.99
CA ALA A 308 21.37 8.56 -4.19
C ALA A 308 21.98 7.53 -3.21
N ASP A 309 23.02 6.81 -3.64
CA ASP A 309 23.68 5.81 -2.81
C ASP A 309 24.60 6.45 -1.76
N ARG A 310 25.13 7.66 -2.01
CA ARG A 310 25.96 8.41 -1.04
C ARG A 310 25.16 9.25 -0.04
N VAL A 311 24.17 10.03 -0.49
CA VAL A 311 23.39 10.92 0.41
C VAL A 311 21.98 10.43 0.73
N GLY A 312 21.54 9.33 0.10
CA GLY A 312 20.23 8.70 0.29
C GLY A 312 19.21 9.12 -0.77
N GLY A 313 18.59 8.14 -1.45
CA GLY A 313 17.58 8.37 -2.49
C GLY A 313 16.42 9.28 -2.07
N GLU A 314 15.99 9.23 -0.81
CA GLU A 314 14.99 10.14 -0.23
C GLU A 314 15.40 11.62 -0.25
N PHE A 315 16.70 11.93 -0.12
CA PHE A 315 17.20 13.31 -0.29
C PHE A 315 17.24 13.68 -1.77
N VAL A 316 17.76 12.79 -2.63
CA VAL A 316 17.94 13.04 -4.06
C VAL A 316 16.61 13.25 -4.78
N VAL A 317 15.60 12.40 -4.54
CA VAL A 317 14.24 12.57 -5.09
C VAL A 317 13.62 13.90 -4.64
N THR A 318 13.83 14.30 -3.39
CA THR A 318 13.31 15.57 -2.84
C THR A 318 13.99 16.79 -3.48
N MET A 319 15.31 16.77 -3.63
CA MET A 319 16.09 17.85 -4.24
C MET A 319 15.75 17.99 -5.72
N ALA A 320 15.67 16.87 -6.44
CA ALA A 320 15.21 16.79 -7.82
C ALA A 320 13.84 17.45 -8.00
N ALA A 321 12.89 17.09 -7.13
CA ALA A 321 11.51 17.57 -7.16
C ALA A 321 11.41 19.10 -7.05
N PHE A 322 12.15 19.68 -6.10
CA PHE A 322 12.20 21.13 -5.94
C PHE A 322 12.83 21.81 -7.18
N GLY A 323 13.94 21.25 -7.68
CA GLY A 323 14.66 21.78 -8.85
C GLY A 323 13.80 21.81 -10.12
N TRP A 324 13.22 20.67 -10.52
CA TRP A 324 12.43 20.62 -11.76
C TRP A 324 11.16 21.48 -11.65
N ALA A 325 10.52 21.55 -10.48
CA ALA A 325 9.30 22.33 -10.28
C ALA A 325 9.58 23.85 -10.28
N ALA A 326 10.70 24.28 -9.67
CA ALA A 326 11.15 25.67 -9.74
C ALA A 326 11.46 26.09 -11.19
N VAL A 327 12.23 25.30 -11.95
CA VAL A 327 12.52 25.61 -13.36
C VAL A 327 11.26 25.56 -14.23
N THR A 328 10.28 24.70 -13.91
CA THR A 328 8.95 24.71 -14.56
C THR A 328 8.26 26.08 -14.42
N MET A 329 8.33 26.71 -13.24
CA MET A 329 7.76 28.05 -12.99
C MET A 329 8.53 29.20 -13.66
N VAL A 330 9.76 28.99 -14.13
CA VAL A 330 10.53 30.00 -14.88
C VAL A 330 10.04 30.14 -16.33
N HIS A 331 9.52 29.07 -16.95
CA HIS A 331 9.15 29.07 -18.37
C HIS A 331 8.19 30.23 -18.80
N PRO A 332 7.15 30.60 -18.03
CA PRO A 332 6.28 31.75 -18.33
C PRO A 332 6.97 33.13 -18.32
N LEU A 333 8.11 33.24 -17.64
CA LEU A 333 8.87 34.47 -17.47
C LEU A 333 9.92 34.67 -18.59
N LEU A 334 10.24 33.62 -19.35
CA LEU A 334 11.27 33.70 -20.39
C LEU A 334 10.97 34.76 -21.48
N PRO A 335 9.73 34.93 -21.97
CA PRO A 335 9.40 36.01 -22.91
C PRO A 335 9.49 37.43 -22.33
N TRP A 336 9.84 37.60 -21.05
CA TRP A 336 10.08 38.89 -20.40
C TRP A 336 11.59 39.15 -20.20
N LEU A 337 12.46 38.22 -20.61
CA LEU A 337 13.91 38.28 -20.39
C LEU A 337 14.66 39.04 -21.50
N SER A 338 14.18 38.93 -22.74
CA SER A 338 14.75 39.60 -23.92
C SER A 338 13.78 39.50 -25.09
N ASP A 339 13.72 40.57 -25.89
CA ASP A 339 12.99 40.61 -27.18
C ASP A 339 13.76 39.91 -28.33
N ASP A 340 15.04 39.55 -28.12
CA ASP A 340 15.87 38.86 -29.12
C ASP A 340 15.44 37.38 -29.23
N PRO A 341 14.95 36.91 -30.40
CA PRO A 341 14.49 35.53 -30.57
C PRO A 341 15.58 34.47 -30.34
N SER A 342 16.85 34.79 -30.58
CA SER A 342 17.99 33.89 -30.40
C SER A 342 18.37 33.72 -28.93
N VAL A 343 18.32 34.81 -28.16
CA VAL A 343 18.50 34.80 -26.70
C VAL A 343 17.32 34.08 -26.04
N LEU A 344 16.09 34.39 -26.47
CA LEU A 344 14.87 33.75 -25.98
C LEU A 344 14.86 32.24 -26.23
N LEU A 345 15.18 31.79 -27.45
CA LEU A 345 15.32 30.37 -27.78
C LEU A 345 16.39 29.70 -26.93
N SER A 346 17.55 30.34 -26.76
CA SER A 346 18.65 29.82 -25.92
C SER A 346 18.22 29.66 -24.46
N ALA A 347 17.43 30.60 -23.92
CA ALA A 347 16.89 30.53 -22.57
C ALA A 347 15.85 29.39 -22.43
N PHE A 348 14.96 29.21 -23.41
CA PHE A 348 14.04 28.05 -23.44
C PHE A 348 14.79 26.72 -23.51
N LEU A 349 15.80 26.59 -24.37
CA LEU A 349 16.63 25.39 -24.46
C LEU A 349 17.34 25.10 -23.12
N LEU A 350 17.93 26.12 -22.49
CA LEU A 350 18.58 25.99 -21.18
C LEU A 350 17.59 25.55 -20.08
N CYS A 351 16.41 26.18 -19.98
CA CYS A 351 15.39 25.78 -19.01
C CYS A 351 14.85 24.37 -19.25
N ARG A 352 14.78 23.91 -20.50
CA ARG A 352 14.42 22.53 -20.85
C ARG A 352 15.51 21.54 -20.44
N VAL A 353 16.78 21.82 -20.75
CA VAL A 353 17.94 21.03 -20.31
C VAL A 353 17.98 20.95 -18.78
N LEU A 354 17.81 22.07 -18.06
CA LEU A 354 17.80 22.11 -16.60
C LEU A 354 16.63 21.32 -15.99
N THR A 355 15.42 21.43 -16.56
CA THR A 355 14.26 20.63 -16.14
C THR A 355 14.52 19.13 -16.29
N GLY A 356 15.11 18.74 -17.43
CA GLY A 356 15.57 17.38 -17.68
C GLY A 356 16.62 16.91 -16.68
N ALA A 357 17.66 17.73 -16.48
CA ALA A 357 18.76 17.47 -15.56
C ALA A 357 18.24 17.23 -14.13
N CYS A 358 17.35 18.08 -13.63
CA CYS A 358 16.70 17.88 -12.33
C CYS A 358 15.85 16.59 -12.31
N GLN A 359 15.08 16.29 -13.36
CA GLN A 359 14.24 15.09 -13.39
C GLN A 359 15.04 13.78 -13.57
N GLY A 360 16.23 13.80 -14.17
CA GLY A 360 17.07 12.60 -14.35
C GLY A 360 17.54 11.96 -13.04
N PHE A 361 17.63 12.74 -11.96
CA PHE A 361 17.87 12.25 -10.59
C PHE A 361 16.73 11.41 -10.00
N HIS A 362 15.50 11.52 -10.54
CA HIS A 362 14.29 10.96 -9.93
C HIS A 362 14.27 9.43 -9.92
N TYR A 363 14.40 8.78 -11.09
CA TYR A 363 14.32 7.32 -11.20
C TYR A 363 15.47 6.58 -10.47
N PRO A 364 16.75 7.01 -10.55
CA PRO A 364 17.81 6.43 -9.74
C PRO A 364 17.57 6.61 -8.24
N GLY A 365 17.13 7.80 -7.82
CA GLY A 365 16.78 8.09 -6.43
C GLY A 365 15.62 7.22 -5.92
N MET A 366 14.60 6.97 -6.75
CA MET A 366 13.53 6.01 -6.43
C MET A 366 14.04 4.57 -6.38
N SER A 367 14.92 4.15 -7.29
CA SER A 367 15.49 2.79 -7.30
C SER A 367 16.28 2.51 -6.01
N SER A 368 17.15 3.44 -5.59
CA SER A 368 17.88 3.38 -4.33
C SER A 368 16.91 3.37 -3.12
N LEU A 369 15.84 4.19 -3.16
CA LEU A 369 14.80 4.18 -2.14
C LEU A 369 14.04 2.84 -2.06
N MET A 370 13.68 2.24 -3.19
CA MET A 370 13.03 0.92 -3.25
C MET A 370 13.95 -0.19 -2.73
N ALA A 371 15.24 -0.13 -3.04
CA ALA A 371 16.23 -1.08 -2.53
C ALA A 371 16.31 -1.02 -0.99
N HIS A 372 16.39 0.17 -0.39
CA HIS A 372 16.58 0.33 1.05
C HIS A 372 15.29 0.38 1.89
N ARG A 373 14.11 0.63 1.30
CA ARG A 373 12.84 0.78 2.04
C ARG A 373 11.79 -0.31 1.78
N VAL A 374 11.90 -1.11 0.71
CA VAL A 374 10.85 -2.08 0.32
C VAL A 374 11.38 -3.51 0.31
N GLN A 375 10.61 -4.42 0.93
CA GLN A 375 10.96 -5.84 1.03
C GLN A 375 10.97 -6.50 -0.36
N LEU A 376 11.89 -7.44 -0.61
CA LEU A 376 12.04 -8.07 -1.94
C LEU A 376 10.71 -8.65 -2.49
N LYS A 377 9.84 -9.20 -1.63
CA LYS A 377 8.55 -9.79 -2.03
C LYS A 377 7.53 -8.74 -2.52
N GLU A 378 7.68 -7.48 -2.14
CA GLU A 378 6.76 -6.38 -2.46
C GLU A 378 7.30 -5.44 -3.56
N ARG A 379 8.64 -5.36 -3.74
CA ARG A 379 9.30 -4.43 -4.68
C ARG A 379 8.66 -4.37 -6.07
N ALA A 380 8.32 -5.52 -6.66
CA ALA A 380 7.71 -5.57 -8.00
C ALA A 380 6.31 -4.94 -8.05
N TYR A 381 5.50 -5.12 -6.99
CA TYR A 381 4.19 -4.49 -6.86
C TYR A 381 4.33 -2.98 -6.65
N THR A 382 5.19 -2.54 -5.72
CA THR A 382 5.43 -1.11 -5.46
C THR A 382 5.98 -0.39 -6.70
N TRP A 383 6.86 -1.04 -7.47
CA TRP A 383 7.37 -0.50 -8.74
C TRP A 383 6.28 -0.37 -9.80
N SER A 384 5.37 -1.35 -9.90
CA SER A 384 4.22 -1.30 -10.82
C SER A 384 3.25 -0.16 -10.46
N VAL A 385 2.92 0.01 -9.17
CA VAL A 385 2.08 1.11 -8.68
C VAL A 385 2.73 2.48 -8.98
N GLY A 386 4.02 2.65 -8.66
CA GLY A 386 4.76 3.87 -8.98
C GLY A 386 4.82 4.17 -10.49
N SER A 387 4.94 3.13 -11.32
CA SER A 387 4.94 3.25 -12.79
C SER A 387 3.57 3.67 -13.34
N CYS A 388 2.47 3.13 -12.77
CA CYS A 388 1.11 3.53 -13.13
C CYS A 388 0.86 5.03 -12.86
N GLY A 389 1.48 5.59 -11.80
CA GLY A 389 1.43 7.02 -11.49
C GLY A 389 1.89 7.93 -12.63
N ALA A 390 2.83 7.49 -13.48
CA ALA A 390 3.28 8.27 -14.65
C ALA A 390 2.21 8.35 -15.76
N HIS A 391 1.43 7.29 -15.97
CA HIS A 391 0.30 7.29 -16.91
C HIS A 391 -0.86 8.15 -16.38
N VAL A 392 -1.18 8.04 -15.09
CA VAL A 392 -2.21 8.90 -14.43
C VAL A 392 -1.80 10.37 -14.45
N GLY A 393 -0.53 10.68 -14.17
CA GLY A 393 0.02 12.04 -14.28
C GLY A 393 -0.06 12.60 -15.71
N THR A 394 0.19 11.77 -16.72
CA THR A 394 0.02 12.13 -18.13
C THR A 394 -1.44 12.46 -18.46
N LEU A 395 -2.40 11.65 -17.99
CA LEU A 395 -3.83 11.88 -18.18
C LEU A 395 -4.33 13.13 -17.45
N LEU A 396 -3.86 13.40 -16.23
CA LEU A 396 -4.16 14.64 -15.49
C LEU A 396 -3.59 15.88 -16.18
N CYS A 397 -2.39 15.78 -16.78
CA CYS A 397 -1.83 16.86 -17.59
C CYS A 397 -2.66 17.09 -18.86
N GLY A 398 -3.01 16.02 -19.57
CA GLY A 398 -3.79 16.08 -20.80
C GLY A 398 -5.21 16.61 -20.62
N SER A 399 -5.83 16.36 -19.47
CA SER A 399 -7.16 16.89 -19.11
C SER A 399 -7.08 18.29 -18.51
N VAL A 400 -6.64 18.40 -17.25
CA VAL A 400 -6.62 19.65 -16.47
C VAL A 400 -5.70 20.68 -17.13
N GLY A 401 -4.54 20.26 -17.63
CA GLY A 401 -3.63 21.15 -18.37
C GLY A 401 -4.28 21.72 -19.62
N SER A 402 -4.90 20.89 -20.49
CA SER A 402 -5.58 21.40 -21.70
C SER A 402 -6.70 22.38 -21.37
N LEU A 403 -7.44 22.13 -20.28
CA LEU A 403 -8.48 23.06 -19.81
C LEU A 403 -7.90 24.39 -19.33
N ILE A 404 -6.80 24.38 -18.56
CA ILE A 404 -6.11 25.61 -18.12
C ILE A 404 -5.54 26.37 -19.34
N VAL A 405 -4.86 25.68 -20.26
CA VAL A 405 -4.33 26.30 -21.49
C VAL A 405 -5.44 26.98 -22.30
N GLY A 406 -6.59 26.32 -22.46
CA GLY A 406 -7.73 26.84 -23.22
C GLY A 406 -8.58 27.92 -22.52
N SER A 407 -8.35 28.22 -21.23
CA SER A 407 -9.15 29.20 -20.47
C SER A 407 -8.33 30.31 -19.78
N TYR A 408 -7.06 30.05 -19.47
CA TYR A 408 -6.13 30.98 -18.81
C TYR A 408 -4.76 31.07 -19.53
N GLY A 409 -4.61 30.42 -20.69
CA GLY A 409 -3.39 30.44 -21.49
C GLY A 409 -2.27 29.54 -20.97
N TRP A 410 -1.23 29.36 -21.80
CA TRP A 410 -0.13 28.44 -21.51
C TRP A 410 0.68 28.84 -20.27
N ARG A 411 0.84 30.15 -20.02
CA ARG A 411 1.57 30.69 -18.85
C ARG A 411 0.98 30.20 -17.53
N ALA A 412 -0.35 30.22 -17.39
CA ALA A 412 -1.05 29.74 -16.20
C ALA A 412 -0.83 28.24 -15.96
N ALA A 413 -0.78 27.42 -17.03
CA ALA A 413 -0.61 25.98 -16.92
C ALA A 413 0.76 25.59 -16.32
N PHE A 414 1.85 26.27 -16.72
CA PHE A 414 3.17 26.09 -16.09
C PHE A 414 3.20 26.55 -14.62
N ILE A 415 2.55 27.67 -14.29
CA ILE A 415 2.48 28.17 -12.90
C ILE A 415 1.74 27.16 -12.00
N VAL A 416 0.56 26.70 -12.40
CA VAL A 416 -0.24 25.74 -11.61
C VAL A 416 0.50 24.42 -11.44
N ILE A 417 1.05 23.86 -12.52
CA ILE A 417 1.76 22.56 -12.47
C ILE A 417 3.08 22.67 -11.70
N GLY A 418 3.81 23.79 -11.82
CA GLY A 418 5.00 24.08 -11.03
C GLY A 418 4.69 24.22 -9.54
N LEU A 419 3.63 24.96 -9.17
CA LEU A 419 3.16 25.06 -7.78
C LEU A 419 2.76 23.69 -7.21
N CYS A 420 1.99 22.87 -7.95
CA CYS A 420 1.70 21.50 -7.55
C CYS A 420 2.98 20.68 -7.34
N GLY A 421 3.99 20.84 -8.21
CA GLY A 421 5.29 20.19 -8.07
C GLY A 421 6.07 20.63 -6.82
N LEU A 422 6.08 21.93 -6.49
CA LEU A 422 6.72 22.45 -5.27
C LEU A 422 5.98 22.01 -4.00
N THR A 423 4.64 22.04 -4.00
CA THR A 423 3.83 21.52 -2.88
C THR A 423 4.11 20.04 -2.65
N TRP A 424 4.16 19.24 -3.73
CA TRP A 424 4.52 17.82 -3.65
C TRP A 424 5.95 17.62 -3.12
N ALA A 425 6.93 18.38 -3.63
CA ALA A 425 8.31 18.33 -3.15
C ALA A 425 8.42 18.65 -1.64
N PHE A 426 7.64 19.61 -1.14
CA PHE A 426 7.59 19.94 0.29
C PHE A 426 6.92 18.84 1.14
N VAL A 427 5.84 18.23 0.65
CA VAL A 427 5.19 17.08 1.30
C VAL A 427 6.13 15.87 1.34
N VAL A 428 6.84 15.57 0.25
CA VAL A 428 7.86 14.50 0.19
C VAL A 428 9.02 14.80 1.16
N ARG A 429 9.53 16.05 1.18
CA ARG A 429 10.57 16.48 2.12
C ARG A 429 10.17 16.27 3.58
N SER A 430 8.96 16.68 3.94
CA SER A 430 8.47 16.64 5.32
C SER A 430 8.05 15.24 5.78
N THR A 431 7.71 14.34 4.87
CA THR A 431 7.33 12.95 5.18
C THR A 431 8.51 11.97 5.17
N LEU A 432 9.36 11.96 4.13
CA LEU A 432 10.45 11.00 4.00
C LEU A 432 11.63 11.32 4.92
N LEU A 433 12.21 12.51 4.80
CA LEU A 433 13.49 12.83 5.46
C LEU A 433 13.41 12.91 6.98
N ARG A 434 12.20 13.06 7.56
CA ARG A 434 11.96 12.96 9.01
C ARG A 434 12.13 11.53 9.57
N ARG A 435 12.29 10.49 8.74
CA ARG A 435 12.48 9.09 9.19
C ARG A 435 13.95 8.64 9.32
N ARG A 436 14.96 9.44 8.92
CA ARG A 436 16.38 9.02 8.95
C ARG A 436 16.99 8.95 10.36
N GLN A 437 16.47 9.72 11.31
CA GLN A 437 17.14 10.08 12.55
C GLN A 437 16.83 9.14 13.75
N ARG A 438 16.53 7.86 13.51
CA ARG A 438 16.14 6.91 14.57
C ARG A 438 16.53 5.43 14.32
N VAL A 439 17.56 5.19 13.51
CA VAL A 439 17.93 3.83 13.01
C VAL A 439 19.38 3.43 13.34
N ILE A 440 20.22 4.35 13.82
CA ILE A 440 21.67 4.11 14.00
C ILE A 440 22.00 3.51 15.38
N ASP A 441 21.21 3.80 16.42
CA ASP A 441 21.58 3.53 17.82
C ASP A 441 21.39 2.07 18.31
N TYR A 442 21.00 1.15 17.42
CA TYR A 442 20.66 -0.25 17.78
C TYR A 442 21.71 -1.30 17.39
N ALA A 443 22.85 -0.90 16.82
CA ALA A 443 23.81 -1.82 16.18
C ALA A 443 25.01 -2.26 17.05
N VAL A 444 25.03 -1.96 18.36
CA VAL A 444 26.25 -2.05 19.20
C VAL A 444 26.13 -3.03 20.40
N THR A 445 24.96 -3.63 20.62
CA THR A 445 24.66 -4.40 21.86
C THR A 445 24.12 -5.81 21.62
N ALA A 446 24.66 -6.51 20.63
CA ALA A 446 24.21 -7.85 20.23
C ALA A 446 25.36 -8.85 20.00
N ASP A 447 26.30 -8.95 20.94
CA ASP A 447 27.31 -10.02 20.92
C ASP A 447 27.73 -10.46 22.35
N GLN A 448 27.03 -11.45 22.90
CA GLN A 448 27.51 -12.32 23.99
C GLN A 448 26.86 -13.71 23.88
N PRO A 449 27.63 -14.82 23.95
CA PRO A 449 27.09 -16.17 23.95
C PRO A 449 26.63 -16.59 25.36
N VAL A 450 25.36 -16.96 25.51
CA VAL A 450 24.86 -17.58 26.75
C VAL A 450 25.12 -19.08 26.69
N GLY A 451 25.88 -19.60 27.65
CA GLY A 451 26.31 -21.00 27.72
C GLY A 451 25.23 -21.97 28.20
N SER A 452 25.47 -23.26 27.97
CA SER A 452 24.63 -24.38 28.40
C SER A 452 24.80 -24.74 29.88
N SER A 453 23.70 -25.08 30.56
CA SER A 453 23.71 -25.83 31.84
C SER A 453 22.47 -26.74 31.94
N THR A 454 22.51 -27.71 32.86
CA THR A 454 21.69 -28.95 32.84
C THR A 454 21.04 -29.29 34.20
N SER A 455 20.17 -30.33 34.22
CA SER A 455 19.49 -30.97 35.37
C SER A 455 18.28 -30.22 35.97
N GLY A 456 17.30 -30.88 36.63
CA GLY A 456 17.04 -32.33 36.82
C GLY A 456 15.96 -32.64 37.89
N GLY A 457 15.35 -33.85 37.88
CA GLY A 457 14.29 -34.32 38.83
C GLY A 457 12.88 -34.36 38.21
N GLN A 458 12.14 -35.49 38.15
CA GLN A 458 11.42 -36.26 39.21
C GLN A 458 10.20 -35.50 39.78
N GLN A 459 8.98 -36.04 40.00
CA GLN A 459 8.24 -37.33 39.79
C GLN A 459 6.72 -37.02 40.02
N ALA A 460 5.65 -37.78 39.72
CA ALA A 460 5.26 -39.00 38.95
C ALA A 460 3.70 -38.88 38.71
N ALA A 461 2.77 -39.85 38.49
CA ALA A 461 2.70 -41.33 38.41
C ALA A 461 1.37 -41.81 37.71
N VAL A 462 1.29 -43.11 37.37
CA VAL A 462 0.15 -44.10 37.36
C VAL A 462 -1.32 -43.58 37.40
N ALA A 463 -2.30 -44.04 36.57
CA ALA A 463 -2.29 -44.87 35.33
C ALA A 463 -3.67 -44.93 34.61
N SER A 464 -3.66 -45.19 33.28
CA SER A 464 -4.76 -45.73 32.43
C SER A 464 -6.00 -44.83 32.17
N PRO A 465 -6.77 -45.00 31.05
CA PRO A 465 -6.68 -46.00 29.97
C PRO A 465 -5.64 -45.66 28.89
N ILE A 466 -5.12 -46.67 28.20
CA ILE A 466 -3.97 -46.58 27.27
C ILE A 466 -4.39 -46.97 25.82
N ASP A 467 -3.50 -46.73 24.87
CA ASP A 467 -3.56 -47.01 23.42
C ASP A 467 -4.33 -46.00 22.55
N GLN A 468 -5.67 -45.97 22.58
CA GLN A 468 -6.42 -45.35 21.46
C GLN A 468 -6.28 -43.81 21.35
N HIS A 469 -6.15 -43.09 22.48
CA HIS A 469 -5.90 -41.65 22.46
C HIS A 469 -4.42 -41.32 22.18
N GLN A 470 -3.52 -42.22 22.54
CA GLN A 470 -2.07 -42.01 22.49
C GLN A 470 -1.56 -42.07 21.05
N LEU A 471 -2.03 -43.02 20.24
CA LEU A 471 -1.80 -43.08 18.79
C LEU A 471 -2.26 -41.79 18.08
N LEU A 472 -3.45 -41.27 18.40
CA LEU A 472 -3.96 -40.01 17.82
C LEU A 472 -3.11 -38.80 18.19
N LEU A 473 -2.55 -38.75 19.41
CA LEU A 473 -1.65 -37.70 19.84
C LEU A 473 -0.29 -37.80 19.14
N GLU A 474 0.26 -39.00 18.98
CA GLU A 474 1.51 -39.24 18.25
C GLU A 474 1.39 -38.87 16.77
N ASP A 475 0.32 -39.26 16.07
CA ASP A 475 0.10 -38.89 14.67
C ASP A 475 -0.10 -37.37 14.52
N THR A 476 -0.82 -36.72 15.45
CA THR A 476 -0.98 -35.26 15.47
C THR A 476 0.34 -34.53 15.73
N MET A 477 1.21 -35.07 16.58
CA MET A 477 2.55 -34.53 16.81
C MET A 477 3.45 -34.72 15.60
N GLN A 478 3.50 -35.92 15.02
CA GLN A 478 4.28 -36.19 13.81
C GLN A 478 3.81 -35.35 12.61
N GLN A 479 2.51 -35.07 12.47
CA GLN A 479 2.01 -34.16 11.44
C GLN A 479 2.53 -32.74 11.65
N LYS A 480 2.47 -32.22 12.89
CA LYS A 480 2.99 -30.88 13.24
C LYS A 480 4.50 -30.79 13.04
N GLU A 481 5.27 -31.83 13.37
CA GLU A 481 6.71 -31.90 13.09
C GLU A 481 6.98 -31.89 11.59
N ARG A 482 6.26 -32.68 10.79
CA ARG A 482 6.41 -32.70 9.32
C ARG A 482 6.02 -31.35 8.68
N GLU A 483 5.13 -30.57 9.28
CA GLU A 483 4.78 -29.22 8.84
C GLU A 483 5.81 -28.17 9.28
N ALA A 484 6.30 -28.24 10.52
CA ALA A 484 7.40 -27.41 11.01
C ALA A 484 8.68 -27.63 10.19
N ASP A 485 8.99 -28.87 9.84
CA ASP A 485 10.17 -29.23 9.04
C ASP A 485 10.03 -28.79 7.58
N LYS A 486 8.83 -28.88 6.98
CA LYS A 486 8.52 -28.23 5.68
C LYS A 486 8.72 -26.72 5.76
N LEU A 487 8.26 -26.06 6.82
CA LEU A 487 8.40 -24.62 7.01
C LEU A 487 9.87 -24.22 7.20
N ALA A 488 10.63 -24.96 8.01
CA ALA A 488 12.06 -24.75 8.24
C ALA A 488 12.88 -24.93 6.96
N ARG A 489 12.61 -25.98 6.16
CA ARG A 489 13.22 -26.16 4.83
C ARG A 489 12.88 -24.99 3.89
N LYS A 490 11.63 -24.50 3.90
CA LYS A 490 11.19 -23.36 3.08
C LYS A 490 11.90 -22.05 3.48
N LEU A 491 11.97 -21.76 4.78
CA LEU A 491 12.71 -20.62 5.34
C LEU A 491 14.22 -20.72 5.08
N SER A 492 14.82 -21.90 5.22
CA SER A 492 16.23 -22.14 4.86
C SER A 492 16.49 -21.89 3.37
N THR A 493 15.55 -22.26 2.50
CA THR A 493 15.65 -22.04 1.05
C THR A 493 15.53 -20.56 0.70
N GLU A 494 14.56 -19.83 1.29
CA GLU A 494 14.46 -18.37 1.10
C GLU A 494 15.68 -17.63 1.66
N SER A 495 16.17 -18.01 2.85
CA SER A 495 17.38 -17.43 3.46
C SER A 495 18.62 -17.64 2.59
N LYS A 496 18.83 -18.85 2.06
CA LYS A 496 19.93 -19.15 1.11
C LYS A 496 19.80 -18.36 -0.20
N ALA A 497 18.58 -18.14 -0.70
CA ALA A 497 18.36 -17.32 -1.90
C ALA A 497 18.68 -15.83 -1.66
N VAL A 498 18.32 -15.27 -0.50
CA VAL A 498 18.67 -13.90 -0.10
C VAL A 498 20.18 -13.76 0.12
N ALA A 499 20.82 -14.73 0.80
CA ALA A 499 22.26 -14.74 1.00
C ALA A 499 23.03 -14.85 -0.33
N ALA A 500 22.56 -15.66 -1.27
CA ALA A 500 23.16 -15.77 -2.61
C ALA A 500 23.00 -14.48 -3.44
N ALA A 501 21.86 -13.78 -3.31
CA ALA A 501 21.68 -12.47 -3.94
C ALA A 501 22.63 -11.42 -3.34
N ALA A 502 22.71 -11.34 -2.01
CA ALA A 502 23.61 -10.41 -1.30
C ALA A 502 25.11 -10.75 -1.45
N ALA A 503 25.45 -12.01 -1.79
CA ALA A 503 26.79 -12.39 -2.22
C ALA A 503 27.06 -11.94 -3.65
N GLY A 504 26.11 -12.14 -4.58
CA GLY A 504 26.20 -11.67 -5.96
C GLY A 504 26.34 -10.15 -6.07
N GLU A 505 25.64 -9.36 -5.23
CA GLU A 505 25.76 -7.89 -5.18
C GLU A 505 27.16 -7.41 -4.72
N ARG A 506 28.02 -8.28 -4.16
CA ARG A 506 29.42 -7.96 -3.80
C ARG A 506 30.41 -8.21 -4.93
N GLU A 507 30.03 -8.99 -5.94
CA GLU A 507 30.83 -9.18 -7.15
C GLU A 507 30.47 -8.12 -8.20
N GLY A 508 31.49 -7.61 -8.90
CA GLY A 508 31.28 -6.58 -9.92
C GLY A 508 30.53 -7.12 -11.15
N VAL A 509 29.67 -6.30 -11.75
CA VAL A 509 28.89 -6.69 -12.94
C VAL A 509 29.83 -7.22 -14.06
N PRO A 510 29.63 -8.45 -14.57
CA PRO A 510 30.54 -9.10 -15.50
C PRO A 510 30.36 -8.59 -16.94
N TRP A 511 30.65 -7.31 -17.17
CA TRP A 511 30.41 -6.58 -18.43
C TRP A 511 30.97 -7.30 -19.67
N GLY A 512 32.15 -7.93 -19.56
CA GLY A 512 32.76 -8.68 -20.67
C GLY A 512 31.98 -9.91 -21.15
N ALA A 513 31.10 -10.48 -20.31
CA ALA A 513 30.16 -11.53 -20.71
C ALA A 513 28.82 -10.94 -21.18
N VAL A 514 28.35 -9.86 -20.53
CA VAL A 514 27.09 -9.17 -20.87
C VAL A 514 27.15 -8.56 -22.27
N VAL A 515 28.20 -7.79 -22.58
CA VAL A 515 28.36 -7.06 -23.86
C VAL A 515 28.57 -8.01 -25.05
N ARG A 516 29.02 -9.25 -24.82
CA ARG A 516 29.12 -10.31 -25.84
C ARG A 516 27.80 -11.07 -26.06
N SER A 517 26.76 -10.82 -25.26
CA SER A 517 25.46 -11.50 -25.39
C SER A 517 24.60 -10.85 -26.48
N PRO A 518 24.12 -11.59 -27.50
CA PRO A 518 23.22 -11.02 -28.50
C PRO A 518 21.87 -10.60 -27.90
N ALA A 519 21.43 -11.24 -26.82
CA ALA A 519 20.19 -10.90 -26.13
C ALA A 519 20.24 -9.54 -25.42
N PHE A 520 21.42 -9.11 -24.95
CA PHE A 520 21.62 -7.79 -24.35
C PHE A 520 21.44 -6.68 -25.39
N TRP A 521 22.04 -6.83 -26.57
CA TRP A 521 21.86 -5.90 -27.67
C TRP A 521 20.43 -5.92 -28.23
N ALA A 522 19.81 -7.10 -28.33
CA ALA A 522 18.41 -7.21 -28.76
C ALA A 522 17.45 -6.45 -27.83
N MET A 523 17.65 -6.57 -26.51
CA MET A 523 16.89 -5.84 -25.50
C MET A 523 17.09 -4.33 -25.61
N ILE A 524 18.32 -3.85 -25.84
CA ILE A 524 18.60 -2.42 -26.08
C ILE A 524 17.89 -1.92 -27.35
N VAL A 525 18.00 -2.64 -28.47
CA VAL A 525 17.41 -2.20 -29.75
C VAL A 525 15.89 -2.20 -29.71
N GLY A 526 15.26 -3.19 -29.07
CA GLY A 526 13.81 -3.20 -28.87
C GLY A 526 13.33 -2.06 -27.95
N HIS A 527 14.03 -1.80 -26.84
CA HIS A 527 13.70 -0.67 -25.96
C HIS A 527 13.90 0.69 -26.66
N PHE A 528 14.96 0.86 -27.43
CA PHE A 528 15.18 2.05 -28.27
C PHE A 528 14.03 2.25 -29.26
N ALA A 529 13.58 1.19 -29.94
CA ALA A 529 12.49 1.27 -30.90
C ALA A 529 11.13 1.63 -30.26
N HIS A 530 10.83 1.08 -29.08
CA HIS A 530 9.65 1.44 -28.28
C HIS A 530 9.72 2.89 -27.81
N ALA A 531 10.85 3.28 -27.21
CA ALA A 531 11.05 4.63 -26.69
C ALA A 531 10.99 5.70 -27.78
N ASN A 532 11.46 5.38 -29.01
CA ASN A 532 11.31 6.25 -30.18
C ASN A 532 9.83 6.55 -30.49
N SER A 533 8.99 5.53 -30.68
CA SER A 533 7.56 5.74 -30.91
C SER A 533 6.89 6.42 -29.72
N PHE A 534 7.17 5.97 -28.50
CA PHE A 534 6.54 6.50 -27.30
C PHE A 534 6.87 7.99 -27.08
N PHE A 535 8.12 8.44 -27.29
CA PHE A 535 8.49 9.84 -27.12
C PHE A 535 8.07 10.73 -28.29
N ILE A 536 8.04 10.22 -29.52
CA ILE A 536 7.48 10.94 -30.67
C ILE A 536 6.00 11.21 -30.42
N LEU A 537 5.21 10.19 -30.05
CA LEU A 537 3.78 10.36 -29.76
C LEU A 537 3.54 11.28 -28.56
N LEU A 538 4.30 11.11 -27.47
CA LEU A 538 4.24 11.99 -26.28
C LEU A 538 4.53 13.47 -26.60
N SER A 539 5.41 13.74 -27.57
CA SER A 539 5.86 15.10 -27.88
C SER A 539 5.02 15.79 -28.97
N TRP A 540 4.50 15.02 -29.93
CA TRP A 540 3.94 15.56 -31.17
C TRP A 540 2.43 15.38 -31.35
N ILE A 541 1.74 14.54 -30.55
CA ILE A 541 0.26 14.41 -30.58
C ILE A 541 -0.47 15.77 -30.57
N PRO A 542 -0.14 16.73 -29.67
CA PRO A 542 -0.86 18.01 -29.64
C PRO A 542 -0.71 18.80 -30.94
N THR A 543 0.47 18.73 -31.56
CA THR A 543 0.79 19.43 -32.81
C THR A 543 0.15 18.74 -34.01
N TYR A 544 0.11 17.39 -34.04
CA TYR A 544 -0.56 16.64 -35.10
C TYR A 544 -2.06 16.96 -35.17
N PHE A 545 -2.76 16.92 -34.03
CA PHE A 545 -4.19 17.25 -34.02
C PHE A 545 -4.47 18.73 -34.31
N HIS A 546 -3.62 19.64 -33.84
CA HIS A 546 -3.73 21.07 -34.22
C HIS A 546 -3.54 21.29 -35.73
N ASP A 547 -2.52 20.69 -36.33
CA ASP A 547 -2.18 20.89 -37.76
C ASP A 547 -3.22 20.28 -38.73
N ASN A 548 -3.94 19.23 -38.32
CA ASN A 548 -4.88 18.49 -39.19
C ASN A 548 -6.35 18.69 -38.81
N PHE A 549 -6.65 19.05 -37.55
CA PHE A 549 -8.01 19.15 -37.00
C PHE A 549 -8.11 20.34 -36.01
N PRO A 550 -7.93 21.59 -36.46
CA PRO A 550 -7.80 22.76 -35.56
C PRO A 550 -8.98 22.98 -34.60
N ASP A 551 -10.21 22.64 -35.02
CA ASP A 551 -11.42 22.73 -34.19
C ASP A 551 -11.56 21.62 -33.14
N ALA A 552 -10.62 20.66 -33.10
CA ALA A 552 -10.68 19.54 -32.19
C ALA A 552 -10.39 19.94 -30.73
N ARG A 553 -11.21 19.44 -29.80
CA ARG A 553 -11.09 19.72 -28.37
C ARG A 553 -9.80 19.14 -27.81
N ALA A 554 -8.82 20.01 -27.47
CA ALA A 554 -7.50 19.61 -27.00
C ALA A 554 -7.49 18.57 -25.87
N TRP A 555 -8.38 18.71 -24.89
CA TRP A 555 -8.48 17.75 -23.78
C TRP A 555 -8.86 16.33 -24.23
N VAL A 556 -9.52 16.15 -25.38
CA VAL A 556 -9.91 14.82 -25.88
C VAL A 556 -8.71 14.07 -26.43
N PHE A 557 -7.99 14.66 -27.41
CA PHE A 557 -6.83 14.00 -28.02
C PHE A 557 -5.62 13.92 -27.08
N ASN A 558 -5.52 14.80 -26.08
CA ASN A 558 -4.51 14.72 -25.04
C ASN A 558 -4.84 13.74 -23.90
N VAL A 559 -6.05 13.15 -23.86
CA VAL A 559 -6.47 12.18 -22.81
C VAL A 559 -6.72 10.79 -23.36
N VAL A 560 -7.53 10.65 -24.41
CA VAL A 560 -8.04 9.35 -24.89
C VAL A 560 -6.92 8.35 -25.23
N PRO A 561 -5.83 8.73 -25.93
CA PRO A 561 -4.73 7.80 -26.21
C PRO A 561 -4.00 7.28 -24.97
N TRP A 562 -3.87 8.12 -23.93
CA TRP A 562 -3.20 7.75 -22.68
C TRP A 562 -4.11 6.93 -21.76
N MET A 563 -5.42 7.22 -21.78
CA MET A 563 -6.44 6.49 -21.03
C MET A 563 -6.48 4.99 -21.38
N VAL A 564 -6.41 4.64 -22.67
CA VAL A 564 -6.41 3.23 -23.12
C VAL A 564 -5.10 2.50 -22.83
N THR A 565 -4.01 3.22 -22.57
CA THR A 565 -2.70 2.63 -22.25
C THR A 565 -2.68 1.99 -20.85
N ILE A 566 -3.45 2.53 -19.89
CA ILE A 566 -3.52 2.01 -18.52
C ILE A 566 -4.03 0.56 -18.46
N PRO A 567 -5.22 0.21 -19.00
CA PRO A 567 -5.70 -1.18 -19.01
C PRO A 567 -4.84 -2.09 -19.91
N ALA A 568 -4.21 -1.56 -20.96
CA ALA A 568 -3.28 -2.34 -21.79
C ALA A 568 -2.02 -2.77 -21.03
N SER A 569 -1.40 -1.84 -20.30
CA SER A 569 -0.26 -2.12 -19.41
C SER A 569 -0.60 -3.19 -18.36
N LEU A 570 -1.73 -3.05 -17.66
CA LEU A 570 -2.18 -4.03 -16.66
C LEU A 570 -2.53 -5.40 -17.29
N GLY A 571 -3.26 -5.38 -18.41
CA GLY A 571 -3.62 -6.58 -19.17
C GLY A 571 -2.42 -7.34 -19.72
N SER A 572 -1.34 -6.64 -20.09
CA SER A 572 -0.09 -7.27 -20.55
C SER A 572 0.55 -8.16 -19.48
N GLY A 573 0.47 -7.77 -18.20
CA GLY A 573 0.98 -8.53 -17.08
C GLY A 573 0.15 -9.79 -16.80
N LEU A 574 -1.19 -9.64 -16.80
CA LEU A 574 -2.12 -10.78 -16.68
C LEU A 574 -1.96 -11.79 -17.83
N LEU A 575 -1.74 -11.30 -19.05
CA LEU A 575 -1.45 -12.13 -20.22
C LEU A 575 -0.10 -12.84 -20.10
N ALA A 576 0.96 -12.15 -19.65
CA ALA A 576 2.27 -12.75 -19.39
C ALA A 576 2.16 -13.91 -18.38
N ASP A 577 1.51 -13.66 -17.25
CA ASP A 577 1.25 -14.65 -16.20
C ASP A 577 0.47 -15.86 -16.73
N TRP A 578 -0.58 -15.63 -17.53
CA TRP A 578 -1.38 -16.69 -18.13
C TRP A 578 -0.56 -17.55 -19.10
N LEU A 579 0.26 -16.94 -19.96
CA LEU A 579 1.16 -17.66 -20.88
C LEU A 579 2.22 -18.48 -20.12
N LEU A 580 2.80 -17.92 -19.05
CA LEU A 580 3.76 -18.64 -18.20
C LEU A 580 3.10 -19.83 -17.48
N ARG A 581 1.86 -19.66 -16.97
CA ARG A 581 1.06 -20.77 -16.38
C ARG A 581 0.72 -21.85 -17.41
N LYS A 582 0.57 -21.49 -18.69
CA LYS A 582 0.46 -22.44 -19.82
C LYS A 582 1.80 -23.11 -20.21
N ARG A 583 2.85 -22.95 -19.40
CA ARG A 583 4.21 -23.52 -19.58
C ARG A 583 4.97 -23.03 -20.82
N LEU A 584 4.61 -21.87 -21.38
CA LEU A 584 5.46 -21.22 -22.39
C LEU A 584 6.76 -20.74 -21.73
N SER A 585 7.87 -20.79 -22.47
CA SER A 585 9.15 -20.31 -21.95
C SER A 585 9.14 -18.79 -21.76
N VAL A 586 9.83 -18.27 -20.75
CA VAL A 586 9.98 -16.81 -20.53
C VAL A 586 10.45 -16.09 -21.80
N THR A 587 11.35 -16.71 -22.56
CA THR A 587 11.82 -16.18 -23.86
C THR A 587 10.68 -16.03 -24.86
N THR A 588 9.81 -17.04 -24.97
CA THR A 588 8.64 -17.02 -25.87
C THR A 588 7.66 -15.94 -25.44
N VAL A 589 7.42 -15.81 -24.13
CA VAL A 589 6.48 -14.81 -23.58
C VAL A 589 6.98 -13.38 -23.80
N ARG A 590 8.26 -13.07 -23.51
CA ARG A 590 8.80 -11.73 -23.78
C ARG A 590 8.77 -11.40 -25.27
N LYS A 591 9.20 -12.34 -26.13
CA LYS A 591 9.18 -12.16 -27.60
C LYS A 591 7.77 -11.90 -28.12
N LEU A 592 6.76 -12.63 -27.63
CA LEU A 592 5.38 -12.43 -28.05
C LEU A 592 4.87 -11.04 -27.64
N LEU A 593 5.02 -10.66 -26.37
CA LEU A 593 4.51 -9.38 -25.85
C LEU A 593 5.21 -8.17 -26.47
N GLU A 594 6.53 -8.22 -26.64
CA GLU A 594 7.29 -7.15 -27.27
C GLU A 594 7.04 -7.07 -28.79
N GLY A 595 6.97 -8.23 -29.46
CA GLY A 595 6.61 -8.30 -30.88
C GLY A 595 5.21 -7.72 -31.12
N THR A 596 4.23 -8.05 -30.27
CA THR A 596 2.90 -7.45 -30.28
C THR A 596 2.95 -5.93 -30.06
N SER A 597 3.72 -5.46 -29.06
CA SER A 597 3.92 -4.03 -28.78
C SER A 597 4.41 -3.26 -30.01
N LEU A 598 5.54 -3.67 -30.58
CA LEU A 598 6.21 -2.95 -31.65
C LEU A 598 5.51 -3.11 -33.01
N LEU A 599 5.00 -4.30 -33.35
CA LEU A 599 4.34 -4.53 -34.64
C LEU A 599 2.94 -3.90 -34.70
N LEU A 600 2.16 -3.91 -33.61
CA LEU A 600 0.89 -3.18 -33.59
C LEU A 600 1.10 -1.66 -33.59
N THR A 601 2.12 -1.16 -32.90
CA THR A 601 2.50 0.27 -32.98
C THR A 601 2.85 0.66 -34.41
N ALA A 602 3.68 -0.12 -35.10
CA ALA A 602 4.01 0.10 -36.51
C ALA A 602 2.77 0.05 -37.43
N LEU A 603 1.88 -0.92 -37.23
CA LEU A 603 0.63 -1.06 -37.99
C LEU A 603 -0.28 0.16 -37.82
N PHE A 604 -0.54 0.60 -36.59
CA PHE A 604 -1.44 1.73 -36.35
C PHE A 604 -0.83 3.07 -36.79
N LEU A 605 0.49 3.22 -36.76
CA LEU A 605 1.19 4.36 -37.38
C LEU A 605 1.08 4.35 -38.92
N TYR A 606 1.19 3.18 -39.56
CA TYR A 606 0.98 3.05 -41.00
C TYR A 606 -0.49 3.34 -41.40
N LEU A 607 -1.46 2.86 -40.61
CA LEU A 607 -2.89 3.15 -40.83
C LEU A 607 -3.19 4.65 -40.65
N LEU A 608 -2.56 5.31 -39.68
CA LEU A 608 -2.69 6.76 -39.45
C LEU A 608 -2.27 7.61 -40.65
N CYS A 609 -1.35 7.13 -41.51
CA CYS A 609 -1.02 7.78 -42.79
C CYS A 609 -2.19 7.84 -43.79
N HIS A 610 -3.23 7.03 -43.59
CA HIS A 610 -4.35 6.83 -44.51
C HIS A 610 -5.70 7.27 -43.88
N THR A 611 -5.70 7.87 -42.69
CA THR A 611 -6.93 8.37 -42.04
C THR A 611 -7.27 9.78 -42.49
N HIS A 612 -8.52 10.00 -42.90
CA HIS A 612 -9.01 11.32 -43.33
C HIS A 612 -9.99 11.97 -42.32
N SER A 613 -10.40 11.25 -41.28
CA SER A 613 -11.34 11.74 -40.25
C SER A 613 -10.68 11.82 -38.88
N TYR A 614 -10.99 12.88 -38.12
CA TYR A 614 -10.58 13.06 -36.72
C TYR A 614 -10.81 11.81 -35.86
N ALA A 615 -11.97 11.15 -36.00
CA ALA A 615 -12.30 9.96 -35.22
C ALA A 615 -11.42 8.75 -35.59
N GLN A 616 -11.10 8.58 -36.88
CA GLN A 616 -10.19 7.54 -37.36
C GLN A 616 -8.76 7.79 -36.89
N SER A 617 -8.29 9.03 -36.99
CA SER A 617 -6.95 9.44 -36.55
C SER A 617 -6.79 9.28 -35.04
N LEU A 618 -7.80 9.68 -34.25
CA LEU A 618 -7.81 9.50 -32.80
C LEU A 618 -7.85 8.01 -32.40
N ALA A 619 -8.62 7.19 -33.10
CA ALA A 619 -8.66 5.74 -32.87
C ALA A 619 -7.31 5.07 -33.18
N CYS A 620 -6.69 5.35 -34.34
CA CYS A 620 -5.38 4.80 -34.69
C CYS A 620 -4.30 5.29 -33.71
N MET A 621 -4.31 6.57 -33.34
CA MET A 621 -3.41 7.13 -32.34
C MET A 621 -3.55 6.42 -30.98
N ALA A 622 -4.78 6.24 -30.49
CA ALA A 622 -5.05 5.57 -29.23
C ALA A 622 -4.63 4.09 -29.25
N LEU A 623 -4.87 3.39 -30.36
CA LEU A 623 -4.46 1.99 -30.54
C LEU A 623 -2.93 1.84 -30.63
N ALA A 624 -2.21 2.82 -31.17
CA ALA A 624 -0.75 2.83 -31.17
C ALA A 624 -0.16 2.95 -29.75
N ILE A 625 -0.67 3.85 -28.89
CA ILE A 625 -0.17 3.93 -27.50
C ILE A 625 -0.66 2.76 -26.64
N CYS A 626 -1.87 2.23 -26.91
CA CYS A 626 -2.36 0.98 -26.33
C CYS A 626 -1.38 -0.17 -26.59
N ALA A 627 -0.89 -0.32 -27.84
CA ALA A 627 0.14 -1.31 -28.18
C ALA A 627 1.44 -1.09 -27.39
N CYS A 628 1.92 0.15 -27.26
CA CYS A 628 3.08 0.50 -26.43
C CYS A 628 2.95 0.07 -24.95
N GLY A 629 1.75 -0.20 -24.43
CA GLY A 629 1.54 -0.72 -23.08
C GLY A 629 2.08 -2.14 -22.86
N PHE A 630 2.16 -2.97 -23.91
CA PHE A 630 2.63 -4.37 -23.81
C PHE A 630 4.13 -4.49 -23.53
N HIS A 631 4.93 -3.47 -23.86
CA HIS A 631 6.36 -3.37 -23.56
C HIS A 631 6.70 -3.58 -22.07
N ASN A 632 5.79 -3.15 -21.17
CA ASN A 632 5.95 -3.27 -19.73
C ASN A 632 6.11 -4.73 -19.26
N SER A 633 5.54 -5.69 -20.00
CA SER A 633 5.66 -7.14 -19.73
C SER A 633 6.54 -7.89 -20.74
N GLY A 634 6.93 -7.21 -21.83
CA GLY A 634 7.93 -7.62 -22.81
C GLY A 634 9.36 -7.29 -22.35
N ILE A 635 9.95 -6.22 -22.87
CA ILE A 635 11.34 -5.85 -22.58
C ILE A 635 11.55 -5.22 -21.19
N LEU A 636 10.60 -4.46 -20.62
CA LEU A 636 10.91 -3.64 -19.43
C LEU A 636 11.41 -4.47 -18.21
N VAL A 637 10.91 -5.69 -18.07
CA VAL A 637 11.31 -6.67 -17.03
C VAL A 637 12.46 -7.60 -17.45
N ASN A 638 12.83 -7.60 -18.73
CA ASN A 638 13.83 -8.50 -19.30
C ASN A 638 15.27 -8.35 -18.72
N PRO A 639 15.73 -7.19 -18.25
CA PRO A 639 17.00 -7.08 -17.50
C PRO A 639 17.09 -8.04 -16.31
N HIS A 640 15.97 -8.28 -15.60
CA HIS A 640 15.91 -9.19 -14.46
C HIS A 640 15.85 -10.67 -14.88
N ASP A 641 15.30 -10.99 -16.06
CA ASP A 641 15.36 -12.34 -16.63
C ASP A 641 16.81 -12.69 -17.07
N LEU A 642 17.52 -11.73 -17.67
CA LEU A 642 18.86 -11.91 -18.24
C LEU A 642 19.95 -11.97 -17.17
N LEU A 643 19.91 -11.14 -16.13
CA LEU A 643 20.96 -11.05 -15.11
C LEU A 643 20.38 -10.77 -13.71
N PRO A 644 19.73 -11.75 -13.05
CA PRO A 644 18.95 -11.52 -11.83
C PRO A 644 19.67 -10.80 -10.69
N ALA A 645 20.96 -11.08 -10.48
CA ALA A 645 21.78 -10.48 -9.41
C ALA A 645 22.15 -9.00 -9.67
N HIS A 646 22.06 -8.53 -10.91
CA HIS A 646 22.43 -7.16 -11.29
C HIS A 646 21.38 -6.51 -12.22
N GLY A 647 20.13 -6.97 -12.18
CA GLY A 647 19.09 -6.57 -13.14
C GLY A 647 18.84 -5.06 -13.17
N GLY A 648 19.00 -4.37 -12.04
CA GLY A 648 18.91 -2.91 -11.96
C GLY A 648 20.03 -2.16 -12.69
N ALA A 649 21.27 -2.66 -12.66
CA ALA A 649 22.38 -2.08 -13.42
C ALA A 649 22.19 -2.30 -14.94
N LEU A 650 21.68 -3.48 -15.31
CA LEU A 650 21.36 -3.81 -16.70
C LEU A 650 20.17 -3.00 -17.24
N PHE A 651 19.15 -2.75 -16.39
CA PHE A 651 18.04 -1.82 -16.66
C PHE A 651 18.53 -0.38 -16.81
N GLY A 652 19.47 0.07 -15.99
CA GLY A 652 20.06 1.41 -16.08
C GLY A 652 20.71 1.68 -17.45
N VAL A 653 21.53 0.74 -17.94
CA VAL A 653 22.12 0.83 -19.28
C VAL A 653 21.06 0.79 -20.38
N MET A 654 20.07 -0.09 -20.27
CA MET A 654 18.94 -0.15 -21.20
C MET A 654 18.21 1.20 -21.29
N ASN A 655 17.88 1.81 -20.15
CA ASN A 655 17.16 3.09 -20.07
C ASN A 655 17.98 4.29 -20.58
N ILE A 656 19.32 4.25 -20.48
CA ILE A 656 20.21 5.27 -21.07
C ILE A 656 20.11 5.25 -22.60
N PHE A 657 20.24 4.07 -23.24
CA PHE A 657 20.02 3.95 -24.69
C PHE A 657 18.57 4.24 -25.08
N GLY A 658 17.61 3.85 -24.24
CA GLY A 658 16.19 4.19 -24.38
C GLY A 658 15.91 5.69 -24.35
N ALA A 659 16.73 6.52 -23.71
CA ALA A 659 16.55 7.96 -23.67
C ALA A 659 17.01 8.69 -24.96
N VAL A 660 17.89 8.08 -25.77
CA VAL A 660 18.47 8.69 -26.98
C VAL A 660 17.44 9.12 -28.04
N PRO A 661 16.42 8.30 -28.39
CA PRO A 661 15.33 8.73 -29.26
C PRO A 661 14.57 9.97 -28.76
N GLY A 662 14.64 10.26 -27.47
CA GLY A 662 13.95 11.39 -26.86
C GLY A 662 14.54 12.75 -27.23
N PHE A 663 15.86 12.85 -27.45
CA PHE A 663 16.44 14.05 -28.07
C PHE A 663 16.53 13.90 -29.58
N VAL A 664 17.10 12.80 -30.09
CA VAL A 664 17.34 12.63 -31.54
C VAL A 664 16.04 12.50 -32.32
N GLY A 665 15.18 11.54 -31.97
CA GLY A 665 13.94 11.26 -32.69
C GLY A 665 12.96 12.44 -32.63
N VAL A 666 12.75 13.02 -31.44
CA VAL A 666 11.85 14.17 -31.25
C VAL A 666 12.33 15.41 -32.03
N TYR A 667 13.63 15.67 -32.10
CA TYR A 667 14.20 16.71 -32.97
C TYR A 667 14.03 16.39 -34.46
N MET A 668 14.37 15.16 -34.87
CA MET A 668 14.26 14.72 -36.27
C MET A 668 12.83 14.83 -36.80
N VAL A 669 11.81 14.58 -35.99
CA VAL A 669 10.41 14.83 -36.38
C VAL A 669 10.16 16.30 -36.72
N GLY A 670 10.68 17.23 -35.93
CA GLY A 670 10.59 18.67 -36.21
C GLY A 670 11.26 19.03 -37.54
N HIS A 671 12.45 18.48 -37.81
CA HIS A 671 13.17 18.69 -39.05
C HIS A 671 12.48 18.05 -40.28
N ILE A 672 11.93 16.83 -40.13
CA ILE A 672 11.13 16.14 -41.17
C ILE A 672 9.87 16.95 -41.49
N LEU A 673 9.16 17.46 -40.49
CA LEU A 673 7.96 18.28 -40.71
C LEU A 673 8.28 19.64 -41.35
N GLU A 674 9.43 20.24 -41.06
CA GLU A 674 9.85 21.49 -41.68
C GLU A 674 10.24 21.31 -43.16
N THR A 675 10.99 20.26 -43.47
CA THR A 675 11.51 19.96 -44.81
C THR A 675 10.46 19.32 -45.74
N THR A 676 9.72 18.33 -45.25
CA THR A 676 8.76 17.55 -46.07
C THR A 676 7.31 18.03 -45.95
N LYS A 677 6.97 18.77 -44.88
CA LYS A 677 5.59 19.14 -44.52
C LYS A 677 4.62 17.96 -44.42
N SER A 678 5.14 16.74 -44.22
CA SER A 678 4.39 15.48 -44.31
C SER A 678 4.37 14.72 -42.99
N TRP A 679 3.19 14.66 -42.36
CA TRP A 679 2.94 13.79 -41.20
C TRP A 679 3.09 12.29 -41.53
N PRO A 680 2.65 11.78 -42.70
CA PRO A 680 2.95 10.41 -43.12
C PRO A 680 4.45 10.06 -43.14
N ALA A 681 5.35 10.98 -43.51
CA ALA A 681 6.79 10.72 -43.48
C ALA A 681 7.31 10.45 -42.05
N VAL A 682 6.79 11.18 -41.06
CA VAL A 682 7.09 10.97 -39.63
C VAL A 682 6.59 9.60 -39.16
N PHE A 683 5.35 9.24 -39.48
CA PHE A 683 4.75 7.99 -39.02
C PHE A 683 5.40 6.76 -39.70
N LEU A 684 5.71 6.83 -41.00
CA LEU A 684 6.42 5.77 -41.73
C LEU A 684 7.86 5.58 -41.20
N ASN A 685 8.60 6.65 -40.93
CA ASN A 685 9.92 6.57 -40.31
C ASN A 685 9.85 5.90 -38.92
N THR A 686 8.90 6.31 -38.10
CA THR A 686 8.68 5.76 -36.75
C THR A 686 8.28 4.27 -36.83
N ALA A 687 7.36 3.91 -37.73
CA ALA A 687 6.92 2.53 -37.94
C ALA A 687 8.07 1.63 -38.43
N ALA A 688 8.92 2.11 -39.33
CA ALA A 688 10.10 1.37 -39.79
C ALA A 688 11.07 1.06 -38.64
N ILE A 689 11.32 2.02 -37.74
CA ILE A 689 12.13 1.82 -36.53
C ILE A 689 11.49 0.77 -35.61
N CYS A 690 10.16 0.80 -35.41
CA CYS A 690 9.44 -0.22 -34.65
C CYS A 690 9.55 -1.63 -35.28
N VAL A 691 9.44 -1.75 -36.61
CA VAL A 691 9.60 -3.04 -37.31
C VAL A 691 11.03 -3.58 -37.18
N VAL A 692 12.05 -2.73 -37.32
CA VAL A 692 13.46 -3.14 -37.11
C VAL A 692 13.67 -3.61 -35.66
N GLY A 693 13.15 -2.89 -34.67
CA GLY A 693 13.20 -3.30 -33.27
C GLY A 693 12.50 -4.64 -33.02
N ALA A 694 11.33 -4.84 -33.62
CA ALA A 694 10.59 -6.09 -33.53
C ALA A 694 11.37 -7.26 -34.14
N VAL A 695 11.90 -7.11 -35.36
CA VAL A 695 12.68 -8.15 -36.04
C VAL A 695 13.93 -8.52 -35.23
N VAL A 696 14.69 -7.53 -34.74
CA VAL A 696 15.90 -7.77 -33.94
C VAL A 696 15.57 -8.48 -32.62
N TYR A 697 14.50 -8.08 -31.92
CA TYR A 697 14.13 -8.74 -30.66
C TYR A 697 13.50 -10.13 -30.87
N LEU A 698 12.66 -10.31 -31.88
CA LEU A 698 12.08 -11.60 -32.25
C LEU A 698 13.14 -12.60 -32.73
N ALA A 699 14.22 -12.15 -33.37
CA ALA A 699 15.38 -12.98 -33.66
C ALA A 699 16.22 -13.25 -32.39
N PHE A 700 16.83 -12.22 -31.81
CA PHE A 700 17.97 -12.38 -30.87
C PHE A 700 17.61 -12.22 -29.38
N GLY A 701 16.41 -11.76 -29.04
CA GLY A 701 15.95 -11.60 -27.67
C GLY A 701 15.93 -12.91 -26.86
N SER A 702 16.07 -12.82 -25.54
CA SER A 702 16.11 -13.99 -24.65
C SER A 702 15.51 -13.66 -23.28
N GLY A 703 14.84 -14.65 -22.68
CA GLY A 703 14.47 -14.67 -21.26
C GLY A 703 15.27 -15.72 -20.47
N LYS A 704 16.42 -16.17 -21.01
CA LYS A 704 17.37 -17.08 -20.36
C LYS A 704 18.55 -16.28 -19.82
N ARG A 705 18.98 -16.59 -18.59
CA ARG A 705 20.13 -15.96 -17.93
C ARG A 705 21.38 -15.99 -18.82
N ILE A 706 22.12 -14.88 -18.87
CA ILE A 706 23.40 -14.79 -19.56
C ILE A 706 24.39 -15.76 -18.89
N ARG A 707 25.08 -16.57 -19.70
CA ARG A 707 26.11 -17.50 -19.19
C ARG A 707 27.38 -16.71 -18.89
N LEU A 708 27.78 -16.69 -17.63
CA LEU A 708 29.08 -16.19 -17.20
C LEU A 708 30.11 -17.31 -17.46
N ARG A 709 31.11 -16.99 -18.28
CA ARG A 709 32.27 -17.81 -18.67
C ARG A 709 33.40 -16.87 -19.03
#